data_AF-A0A3D8S6K6-F1
#
_entry.id   AF-A0A3D8S6K6-F1
#
_cell.length_a   1.000
_cell.length_b   1.000
_cell.length_c   1.000
_cell.angle_alpha   90.00
_cell.angle_beta   90.00
_cell.angle_gamma   90.00
#
_symmetry.space_group_name_H-M   'P 1'
#
loop_
_entity.id
_entity.type
_entity.pdbx_description
1 polymer ?
#
loop_
_entity_poly.entity_id
_entity_poly.type
_entity_poly.pdbx_seq_one_letter_code
_entity_poly.pdbx_strand_id
1 'polypeptide(L)'
;MYNIPEKETQPVVYSHFNGTTEEILARFCVSELCKGWPVYRDASEWENYRSIFTEKDAYIWTTWSGGRTIDDFIKVSKEGRANGDFIMHRENGTLVDLNLAKGRAVGKMKATITQRFEIDGISVDIECDGRFIFWCKKEGNEWKAQYKRVFYEKDKMIPVDGKTVPVFEKEELAKYPKGYQYLAMAQHKIGHPILLDLPTVNNEAFYKILKKMNKSGQELKRKGGRHARSRDHPTIGIRLNTTLSLNTKVRYTQLQISDMEKITDKIAALPPDANYFSLEFFPPKTTMGSSNLRARLDRMSRALRPLFVTVTWGAGGSTSAKSLELAELCQRELGLTTCLHLTCTNMSRALIDKALEEAKVLGIRNILALRGDPPRNGEYGAIEDKAGQSPAQQEEFEWAIDLVKYIRKQYGDYFCIGVAAYPEGHADELHPLGQSFDHDLPYLVEKVQAGADFIMTQLFFDVESYDHFEKTLREHPSGAFKDIHIIPGMMPIQSYQMIKRTTKLSHAKIPSDIMSRLDEVRGDDEMVKKVGVDVVSEIVSHIKSSKIPAPGPRGFHFYTLNLEKAVSFILERTNLIPEPEIADEIAIVDVPLQPLSINGSTNLSVPESRSRSMRRQSSVGSDPYNRVIVSAARASNPDYEATAEEASIPAGSINTRANTLAISEGEGSLGREATWDDFPNGRWGDARSPAYGEIDGYGVSLHMSVTQAIKLWGHPTSVADITDLFIKHIEGKLTAIPWSEEGLNEETNSIKAQLTALNQKGWWTVASQPAVDGVRSTDPVFGWGPKNGFVFQKAFVELFLPSSDWKALHAKLESLGDDVSYYAANASGDFVSGGCAEEGSTNAVTWGCFTGKEIITPTIIEEVSFRAWAEEAFGIWEEWSRVYPPRSASKALVEQVRDDVWLVNVIYHGFKETEGLWNLLLN
;
A
#
# COMPACT_ATOMS: atom_id res chain seq x y z
N MET A 1 -11.54 -1.03 -46.05
CA MET A 1 -11.42 -2.50 -46.12
C MET A 1 -10.45 -2.92 -45.03
N TYR A 2 -10.91 -3.74 -44.07
CA TYR A 2 -10.13 -4.18 -42.90
C TYR A 2 -9.98 -5.69 -43.04
N ASN A 3 -9.02 -6.14 -43.84
CA ASN A 3 -9.02 -7.51 -44.36
C ASN A 3 -8.15 -8.47 -43.53
N ILE A 4 -8.52 -8.63 -42.26
CA ILE A 4 -8.39 -9.92 -41.59
C ILE A 4 -9.74 -10.23 -40.95
N PRO A 5 -10.47 -11.27 -41.39
CA PRO A 5 -11.74 -11.66 -40.80
C PRO A 5 -11.59 -11.96 -39.30
N GLU A 6 -12.58 -11.59 -38.49
CA GLU A 6 -12.64 -11.89 -37.05
C GLU A 6 -12.39 -13.39 -36.75
N LYS A 7 -12.92 -14.26 -37.63
CA LYS A 7 -12.70 -15.71 -37.59
C LYS A 7 -11.22 -16.10 -37.65
N GLU A 8 -10.35 -15.28 -38.24
CA GLU A 8 -8.93 -15.55 -38.40
C GLU A 8 -8.09 -15.13 -37.21
N THR A 9 -8.53 -14.15 -36.40
CA THR A 9 -7.69 -13.54 -35.36
C THR A 9 -8.17 -13.75 -33.93
N GLN A 10 -9.43 -14.12 -33.70
CA GLN A 10 -9.98 -14.16 -32.33
C GLN A 10 -10.40 -15.58 -31.89
N PRO A 11 -9.95 -16.05 -30.71
CA PRO A 11 -10.50 -17.26 -30.08
C PRO A 11 -11.88 -16.98 -29.45
N VAL A 12 -12.67 -18.04 -29.22
CA VAL A 12 -14.05 -17.96 -28.68
C VAL A 12 -14.06 -17.60 -27.18
N VAL A 13 -13.00 -17.93 -26.45
CA VAL A 13 -12.80 -17.60 -25.03
C VAL A 13 -11.37 -17.09 -24.88
N TYR A 14 -11.21 -16.02 -24.10
CA TYR A 14 -9.95 -15.32 -23.95
C TYR A 14 -9.33 -15.57 -22.56
N SER A 15 -8.06 -15.95 -22.51
CA SER A 15 -7.27 -15.98 -21.27
C SER A 15 -5.85 -15.49 -21.52
N HIS A 16 -5.42 -14.46 -20.79
CA HIS A 16 -4.05 -13.91 -20.84
C HIS A 16 -3.08 -14.77 -20.02
N PHE A 17 -3.58 -15.39 -18.95
CA PHE A 17 -2.79 -16.05 -17.92
C PHE A 17 -2.78 -17.57 -18.04
N ASN A 18 -3.78 -18.16 -18.71
CA ASN A 18 -3.93 -19.60 -18.85
C ASN A 18 -3.76 -20.04 -20.32
N GLY A 19 -3.32 -21.27 -20.52
CA GLY A 19 -3.11 -21.86 -21.83
C GLY A 19 -2.03 -22.93 -21.80
N THR A 20 -1.85 -23.62 -22.93
CA THR A 20 -0.72 -24.51 -23.13
C THR A 20 0.60 -23.73 -23.17
N THR A 21 1.74 -24.38 -22.92
CA THR A 21 3.07 -23.76 -23.04
C THR A 21 3.29 -23.13 -24.42
N GLU A 22 2.78 -23.75 -25.48
CA GLU A 22 2.88 -23.21 -26.85
C GLU A 22 2.08 -21.90 -27.00
N GLU A 23 0.89 -21.82 -26.41
CA GLU A 23 0.08 -20.60 -26.42
C GLU A 23 0.71 -19.48 -25.59
N ILE A 24 1.27 -19.81 -24.43
CA ILE A 24 1.97 -18.85 -23.57
C ILE A 24 3.20 -18.29 -24.30
N LEU A 25 4.03 -19.16 -24.88
CA LEU A 25 5.21 -18.77 -25.63
C LEU A 25 4.84 -17.94 -26.87
N ALA A 26 3.81 -18.34 -27.60
CA ALA A 26 3.34 -17.58 -28.76
C ALA A 26 2.83 -16.18 -28.37
N ARG A 27 2.11 -16.03 -27.25
CA ARG A 27 1.72 -14.71 -26.72
C ARG A 27 2.94 -13.89 -26.32
N PHE A 28 3.93 -14.51 -25.68
CA PHE A 28 5.17 -13.84 -25.30
C PHE A 28 5.93 -13.33 -26.54
N CYS A 29 6.14 -14.16 -27.55
CA CYS A 29 6.80 -13.75 -28.80
C CYS A 29 6.08 -12.58 -29.49
N VAL A 30 4.74 -12.61 -29.53
CA VAL A 30 3.96 -11.52 -30.12
C VAL A 30 4.03 -10.25 -29.25
N SER A 31 4.09 -10.39 -27.92
CA SER A 31 4.26 -9.26 -27.00
C SER A 31 5.62 -8.59 -27.18
N GLU A 32 6.71 -9.37 -27.20
CA GLU A 32 8.06 -8.87 -27.47
C GLU A 32 8.17 -8.20 -28.83
N LEU A 33 7.54 -8.78 -29.85
CA LEU A 33 7.43 -8.17 -31.17
C LEU A 33 6.76 -6.78 -31.12
N CYS A 34 5.69 -6.62 -30.35
CA CYS A 34 5.01 -5.32 -30.20
C CYS A 34 5.90 -4.30 -29.50
N LYS A 35 6.59 -4.71 -28.43
CA LYS A 35 7.54 -3.86 -27.67
C LYS A 35 8.77 -3.47 -28.48
N GLY A 36 9.17 -4.29 -29.45
CA GLY A 36 10.24 -3.95 -30.39
C GLY A 36 9.92 -2.71 -31.25
N TRP A 37 8.64 -2.38 -31.47
CA TRP A 37 8.25 -1.20 -32.26
C TRP A 37 8.87 0.10 -31.72
N PRO A 38 8.58 0.52 -30.47
CA PRO A 38 9.11 1.76 -29.93
C PRO A 38 10.63 1.68 -29.76
N VAL A 39 11.14 0.57 -29.24
CA VAL A 39 12.56 0.40 -28.91
C VAL A 39 13.45 0.54 -30.14
N TYR A 40 13.24 -0.27 -31.18
CA TYR A 40 14.13 -0.25 -32.35
C TYR A 40 13.98 1.02 -33.19
N ARG A 41 12.76 1.56 -33.30
CA ARG A 41 12.52 2.79 -34.06
C ARG A 41 13.23 3.98 -33.40
N ASP A 42 13.03 4.14 -32.10
CA ASP A 42 13.51 5.31 -31.37
C ASP A 42 15.04 5.24 -31.19
N ALA A 43 15.61 4.03 -31.17
CA ALA A 43 17.06 3.80 -31.24
C ALA A 43 17.66 3.88 -32.66
N SER A 44 16.86 4.02 -33.72
CA SER A 44 17.31 3.93 -35.13
C SER A 44 17.94 2.59 -35.53
N GLU A 45 17.55 1.50 -34.86
CA GLU A 45 17.95 0.15 -35.23
C GLU A 45 17.09 -0.36 -36.39
N TRP A 46 17.26 0.22 -37.57
CA TRP A 46 16.35 0.02 -38.71
C TRP A 46 16.26 -1.42 -39.21
N GLU A 47 17.34 -2.19 -39.07
CA GLU A 47 17.35 -3.62 -39.43
C GLU A 47 16.50 -4.44 -38.45
N ASN A 48 16.68 -4.21 -37.15
CA ASN A 48 15.86 -4.82 -36.10
C ASN A 48 14.40 -4.37 -36.18
N TYR A 49 14.17 -3.09 -36.50
CA TYR A 49 12.83 -2.57 -36.71
C TYR A 49 12.15 -3.20 -37.93
N ARG A 50 12.88 -3.41 -39.03
CA ARG A 50 12.35 -4.08 -40.22
C ARG A 50 12.04 -5.56 -39.96
N SER A 51 12.81 -6.22 -39.11
CA SER A 51 12.66 -7.65 -38.80
C SER A 51 11.36 -8.01 -38.07
N ILE A 52 10.73 -7.02 -37.41
CA ILE A 52 9.41 -7.16 -36.77
C ILE A 52 8.31 -7.49 -37.78
N PHE A 53 8.47 -7.04 -39.03
CA PHE A 53 7.41 -7.08 -40.03
C PHE A 53 7.57 -8.25 -40.99
N THR A 54 6.44 -8.67 -41.55
CA THR A 54 6.41 -9.71 -42.58
C THR A 54 7.26 -9.30 -43.78
N GLU A 55 7.87 -10.27 -44.47
CA GLU A 55 8.72 -9.95 -45.62
C GLU A 55 7.93 -9.23 -46.72
N LYS A 56 6.67 -9.64 -46.94
CA LYS A 56 5.75 -9.08 -47.92
C LYS A 56 4.48 -8.53 -47.26
N ASP A 57 3.89 -7.53 -47.89
CA ASP A 57 2.57 -6.98 -47.56
C ASP A 57 2.43 -6.45 -46.11
N ALA A 58 3.50 -5.86 -45.57
CA ALA A 58 3.47 -5.21 -44.27
C ALA A 58 3.10 -3.72 -44.40
N TYR A 59 2.05 -3.27 -43.68
CA TYR A 59 1.56 -1.89 -43.75
C TYR A 59 1.36 -1.22 -42.40
N ILE A 60 1.62 0.09 -42.36
CA ILE A 60 1.49 0.96 -41.20
C ILE A 60 0.51 2.09 -41.49
N TRP A 61 -0.28 2.47 -40.49
CA TRP A 61 -1.12 3.67 -40.48
C TRP A 61 -0.78 4.56 -39.26
N THR A 62 -0.41 5.82 -39.51
CA THR A 62 -0.23 6.87 -38.49
C THR A 62 -1.05 8.11 -38.83
N THR A 63 -1.10 9.11 -37.96
CA THR A 63 -1.82 10.39 -38.16
C THR A 63 -1.53 11.10 -39.48
N TRP A 64 -0.32 10.99 -39.99
CA TRP A 64 0.13 11.64 -41.23
C TRP A 64 0.51 10.66 -42.35
N SER A 65 0.35 9.35 -42.13
CA SER A 65 0.59 8.34 -43.15
C SER A 65 -0.67 7.49 -43.37
N GLY A 66 -1.18 7.53 -44.60
CA GLY A 66 -2.05 6.49 -45.13
C GLY A 66 -1.41 5.11 -44.99
N GLY A 67 -2.14 4.06 -45.38
CA GLY A 67 -1.60 2.70 -45.36
C GLY A 67 -0.35 2.59 -46.21
N ARG A 68 0.82 2.66 -45.56
CA ARG A 68 2.12 2.74 -46.19
C ARG A 68 2.88 1.45 -45.95
N THR A 69 3.67 1.02 -46.93
CA THR A 69 4.55 -0.14 -46.75
C THR A 69 5.55 0.12 -45.63
N ILE A 70 5.99 -0.93 -44.95
CA ILE A 70 7.02 -0.80 -43.89
C ILE A 70 8.31 -0.16 -44.43
N ASP A 71 8.74 -0.51 -45.64
CA ASP A 71 9.99 -0.03 -46.20
C ASP A 71 9.93 1.48 -46.52
N ASP A 72 8.81 1.94 -47.07
CA ASP A 72 8.56 3.38 -47.28
C ASP A 72 8.42 4.14 -45.95
N PHE A 73 7.87 3.49 -44.92
CA PHE A 73 7.76 4.09 -43.59
C PHE A 73 9.14 4.25 -42.92
N ILE A 74 10.01 3.24 -43.05
CA ILE A 74 11.41 3.30 -42.57
C ILE A 74 12.17 4.39 -43.31
N LYS A 75 12.02 4.48 -44.63
CA LYS A 75 12.67 5.52 -45.44
C LYS A 75 12.30 6.92 -44.93
N VAL A 76 11.02 7.20 -44.76
CA VAL A 76 10.57 8.52 -44.27
C VAL A 76 10.91 8.76 -42.80
N SER A 77 10.97 7.71 -41.97
CA SER A 77 11.43 7.85 -40.58
C SER A 77 12.92 8.19 -40.50
N LYS A 78 13.75 7.65 -41.40
CA LYS A 78 15.17 8.01 -41.55
C LYS A 78 15.33 9.47 -42.00
N GLU A 79 14.57 9.89 -43.00
CA GLU A 79 14.57 11.27 -43.51
C GLU A 79 14.15 12.26 -42.42
N GLY A 80 13.05 11.98 -41.70
CA GLY A 80 12.60 12.82 -40.58
C GLY A 80 13.64 12.94 -39.48
N ARG A 81 14.25 11.83 -39.07
CA ARG A 81 15.32 11.86 -38.05
C ARG A 81 16.54 12.66 -38.52
N ALA A 82 16.92 12.57 -39.79
CA ALA A 82 18.00 13.38 -40.36
C ALA A 82 17.66 14.88 -40.38
N ASN A 83 16.38 15.23 -40.49
CA ASN A 83 15.86 16.59 -40.41
C ASN A 83 15.63 17.08 -38.96
N GLY A 84 15.98 16.28 -37.95
CA GLY A 84 15.86 16.63 -36.53
C GLY A 84 14.55 16.21 -35.87
N ASP A 85 13.69 15.44 -36.53
CA ASP A 85 12.45 14.94 -35.93
C ASP A 85 12.77 13.94 -34.83
N PHE A 86 12.53 14.33 -33.58
CA PHE A 86 12.68 13.47 -32.42
C PHE A 86 11.32 13.02 -31.91
N ILE A 87 10.99 11.76 -32.20
CA ILE A 87 9.74 11.12 -31.79
C ILE A 87 10.08 9.95 -30.89
N MET A 88 9.70 10.04 -29.62
CA MET A 88 9.87 9.00 -28.61
C MET A 88 8.54 8.31 -28.29
N HIS A 89 8.65 7.10 -27.77
CA HIS A 89 7.54 6.29 -27.31
C HIS A 89 7.81 5.73 -25.92
N ARG A 90 6.81 5.79 -25.03
CA ARG A 90 6.79 5.08 -23.75
C ARG A 90 5.75 3.98 -23.81
N GLU A 91 6.15 2.73 -23.57
CA GLU A 91 5.24 1.58 -23.47
C GLU A 91 4.57 1.57 -22.10
N ASN A 92 3.24 1.36 -22.08
CA ASN A 92 2.39 1.42 -20.89
C ASN A 92 1.64 0.08 -20.65
N GLY A 93 2.10 -1.02 -21.27
CA GLY A 93 1.51 -2.35 -21.21
C GLY A 93 1.04 -2.92 -22.56
N THR A 94 1.20 -4.24 -22.72
CA THR A 94 0.89 -4.99 -23.95
C THR A 94 0.08 -6.26 -23.68
N LEU A 95 -0.97 -6.48 -24.46
CA LEU A 95 -1.84 -7.66 -24.41
C LEU A 95 -1.93 -8.33 -25.79
N VAL A 96 -2.08 -9.66 -25.82
CA VAL A 96 -2.11 -10.43 -27.07
C VAL A 96 -3.35 -11.31 -27.19
N ASP A 97 -4.15 -11.08 -28.23
CA ASP A 97 -5.18 -12.02 -28.67
C ASP A 97 -4.55 -13.08 -29.57
N LEU A 98 -4.50 -14.34 -29.14
CA LEU A 98 -3.85 -15.41 -29.90
C LEU A 98 -4.88 -16.36 -30.53
N ASN A 99 -4.71 -16.65 -31.82
CA ASN A 99 -5.35 -17.76 -32.52
C ASN A 99 -4.26 -18.68 -33.10
N LEU A 100 -3.74 -19.54 -32.24
CA LEU A 100 -2.61 -20.41 -32.55
C LEU A 100 -2.93 -21.38 -33.69
N ALA A 101 -4.14 -21.94 -33.73
CA ALA A 101 -4.60 -22.86 -34.77
C ALA A 101 -4.55 -22.27 -36.19
N LYS A 102 -4.58 -20.94 -36.31
CA LYS A 102 -4.48 -20.22 -37.60
C LYS A 102 -3.16 -19.48 -37.77
N GLY A 103 -2.24 -19.56 -36.80
CA GLY A 103 -1.00 -18.81 -36.81
C GLY A 103 -1.24 -17.30 -36.89
N ARG A 104 -2.29 -16.80 -36.22
CA ARG A 104 -2.66 -15.37 -36.21
C ARG A 104 -2.74 -14.85 -34.78
N ALA A 105 -2.38 -13.59 -34.61
CA ALA A 105 -2.51 -12.91 -33.32
C ALA A 105 -2.82 -11.41 -33.51
N VAL A 106 -3.36 -10.78 -32.47
CA VAL A 106 -3.53 -9.33 -32.38
C VAL A 106 -2.85 -8.82 -31.13
N GLY A 107 -1.74 -8.12 -31.29
CA GLY A 107 -1.10 -7.37 -30.23
C GLY A 107 -1.79 -6.03 -29.99
N LYS A 108 -2.04 -5.69 -28.73
CA LYS A 108 -2.65 -4.44 -28.27
C LYS A 108 -1.71 -3.82 -27.25
N MET A 109 -0.92 -2.86 -27.69
CA MET A 109 0.05 -2.16 -26.84
C MET A 109 -0.45 -0.75 -26.54
N LYS A 110 -0.47 -0.34 -25.28
CA LYS A 110 -0.65 1.08 -24.93
C LYS A 110 0.71 1.77 -24.99
N ALA A 111 0.75 2.94 -25.63
CA ALA A 111 1.97 3.74 -25.67
C ALA A 111 1.66 5.23 -25.69
N THR A 112 2.52 6.02 -25.07
CA THR A 112 2.54 7.48 -25.17
C THR A 112 3.58 7.88 -26.21
N ILE A 113 3.19 8.67 -27.20
CA ILE A 113 4.06 9.23 -28.24
C ILE A 113 4.44 10.65 -27.80
N THR A 114 5.73 10.98 -27.76
CA THR A 114 6.21 12.33 -27.49
C THR A 114 6.96 12.83 -28.71
N GLN A 115 6.56 13.98 -29.26
CA GLN A 115 7.28 14.64 -30.35
C GLN A 115 7.49 16.12 -30.04
N ARG A 116 8.72 16.58 -30.22
CA ARG A 116 9.08 17.99 -30.07
C ARG A 116 8.72 18.78 -31.33
N PHE A 117 8.15 19.96 -31.15
CA PHE A 117 7.84 20.92 -32.20
C PHE A 117 8.29 22.32 -31.81
N GLU A 118 8.63 23.13 -32.81
CA GLU A 118 8.79 24.57 -32.69
C GLU A 118 7.62 25.26 -33.40
N ILE A 119 6.75 25.91 -32.62
CA ILE A 119 5.52 26.54 -33.12
C ILE A 119 5.56 28.01 -32.77
N ASP A 120 5.58 28.87 -33.78
CA ASP A 120 5.62 30.33 -33.63
C ASP A 120 6.78 30.82 -32.73
N GLY A 121 7.92 30.12 -32.79
CA GLY A 121 9.12 30.41 -31.98
C GLY A 121 9.12 29.83 -30.56
N ILE A 122 8.10 29.03 -30.20
CA ILE A 122 7.98 28.37 -28.89
C ILE A 122 8.22 26.87 -29.05
N SER A 123 9.15 26.32 -28.27
CA SER A 123 9.42 24.89 -28.24
C SER A 123 8.45 24.17 -27.29
N VAL A 124 7.71 23.20 -27.82
CA VAL A 124 6.76 22.37 -27.05
C VAL A 124 6.93 20.89 -27.36
N ASP A 125 6.72 20.04 -26.37
CA ASP A 125 6.58 18.61 -26.55
C ASP A 125 5.10 18.24 -26.60
N ILE A 126 4.67 17.59 -27.67
CA ILE A 126 3.31 17.07 -27.78
C ILE A 126 3.33 15.61 -27.35
N GLU A 127 2.64 15.32 -26.25
CA GLU A 127 2.39 13.96 -25.77
C GLU A 127 1.03 13.47 -26.21
N CYS A 128 0.98 12.32 -26.86
CA CYS A 128 -0.24 11.71 -27.36
C CYS A 128 -0.34 10.25 -26.91
N ASP A 129 -1.38 9.94 -26.14
CA ASP A 129 -1.66 8.59 -25.68
C ASP A 129 -2.43 7.82 -26.75
N GLY A 130 -1.96 6.61 -27.06
CA GLY A 130 -2.61 5.76 -28.04
C GLY A 130 -2.49 4.26 -27.76
N ARG A 131 -3.32 3.48 -28.45
CA ARG A 131 -3.24 2.02 -28.51
C ARG A 131 -2.72 1.59 -29.88
N PHE A 132 -1.61 0.90 -29.87
CA PHE A 132 -0.94 0.36 -31.04
C PHE A 132 -1.49 -1.05 -31.24
N ILE A 133 -2.20 -1.23 -32.34
CA ILE A 133 -2.83 -2.51 -32.69
C ILE A 133 -1.98 -3.14 -33.79
N PHE A 134 -1.43 -4.30 -33.48
CA PHE A 134 -0.61 -5.11 -34.37
C PHE A 134 -1.40 -6.33 -34.79
N TRP A 135 -1.59 -6.54 -36.08
CA TRP A 135 -2.10 -7.78 -36.60
C TRP A 135 -0.94 -8.64 -37.06
N CYS A 136 -0.72 -9.73 -36.35
CA CYS A 136 0.44 -10.59 -36.50
C CYS A 136 0.05 -11.91 -37.19
N LYS A 137 1.01 -12.47 -37.93
CA LYS A 137 0.93 -13.83 -38.46
C LYS A 137 2.24 -14.55 -38.24
N LYS A 138 2.17 -15.88 -38.20
CA LYS A 138 3.34 -16.74 -38.15
C LYS A 138 3.89 -16.92 -39.58
N GLU A 139 5.16 -16.59 -39.80
CA GLU A 139 5.92 -16.87 -41.03
C GLU A 139 7.04 -17.86 -40.67
N GLY A 140 6.91 -19.11 -41.13
CA GLY A 140 7.76 -20.21 -40.66
C GLY A 140 7.59 -20.45 -39.15
N ASN A 141 8.67 -20.31 -38.39
CA ASN A 141 8.67 -20.44 -36.94
C ASN A 141 8.60 -19.10 -36.20
N GLU A 142 8.57 -17.97 -36.91
CA GLU A 142 8.60 -16.64 -36.30
C GLU A 142 7.24 -15.94 -36.38
N TRP A 143 6.93 -15.17 -35.35
CA TRP A 143 5.81 -14.23 -35.39
C TRP A 143 6.26 -12.94 -36.05
N LYS A 144 5.43 -12.38 -36.94
CA LYS A 144 5.68 -11.13 -37.66
C LYS A 144 4.44 -10.25 -37.68
N ALA A 145 4.60 -8.93 -37.58
CA ALA A 145 3.52 -7.97 -37.79
C ALA A 145 3.24 -7.78 -39.28
N GLN A 146 1.99 -8.01 -39.70
CA GLN A 146 1.53 -7.73 -41.06
C GLN A 146 0.90 -6.33 -41.14
N TYR A 147 0.12 -5.93 -40.14
CA TYR A 147 -0.49 -4.60 -40.12
C TYR A 147 -0.27 -3.94 -38.77
N LYS A 148 -0.02 -2.63 -38.76
CA LYS A 148 0.02 -1.84 -37.54
C LYS A 148 -0.80 -0.56 -37.70
N ARG A 149 -1.69 -0.30 -36.74
CA ARG A 149 -2.46 0.95 -36.67
C ARG A 149 -2.46 1.52 -35.27
N VAL A 150 -2.56 2.84 -35.18
CA VAL A 150 -2.69 3.55 -33.90
C VAL A 150 -4.14 3.99 -33.70
N PHE A 151 -4.66 3.74 -32.51
CA PHE A 151 -5.88 4.31 -31.97
C PHE A 151 -5.47 5.45 -31.02
N TYR A 152 -5.80 6.69 -31.35
CA TYR A 152 -5.37 7.84 -30.58
C TYR A 152 -6.46 8.22 -29.55
N GLU A 153 -6.08 8.36 -28.29
CA GLU A 153 -7.02 8.53 -27.18
C GLU A 153 -7.16 9.99 -26.74
N LYS A 154 -6.03 10.66 -26.54
CA LYS A 154 -5.92 12.06 -26.12
C LYS A 154 -4.51 12.57 -26.40
N ASP A 155 -4.36 13.88 -26.51
CA ASP A 155 -3.08 14.54 -26.54
C ASP A 155 -3.05 15.84 -25.73
N LYS A 156 -1.85 16.29 -25.42
CA LYS A 156 -1.55 17.53 -24.69
C LYS A 156 -0.24 18.15 -25.17
N MET A 157 -0.11 19.45 -24.98
CA MET A 157 1.14 20.17 -25.16
C MET A 157 1.83 20.38 -23.82
N ILE A 158 3.15 20.21 -23.80
CA ILE A 158 4.00 20.42 -22.63
C ILE A 158 5.03 21.50 -23.00
N PRO A 159 5.10 22.61 -22.23
CA PRO A 159 6.10 23.65 -22.46
C PRO A 159 7.51 23.12 -22.16
N VAL A 160 8.44 23.22 -23.10
CA VAL A 160 9.83 22.76 -22.89
C VAL A 160 10.57 23.68 -21.90
N ASP A 161 10.21 24.96 -21.86
CA ASP A 161 10.73 25.94 -20.90
C ASP A 161 10.01 25.92 -19.53
N GLY A 162 9.02 25.03 -19.38
CA GLY A 162 8.18 24.92 -18.18
C GLY A 162 7.15 26.04 -18.01
N LYS A 163 7.02 26.98 -18.96
CA LYS A 163 6.20 28.20 -18.79
C LYS A 163 5.31 28.52 -19.98
N THR A 164 5.82 28.37 -21.20
CA THR A 164 5.22 28.99 -22.39
C THR A 164 4.64 27.94 -23.34
N VAL A 165 3.34 28.06 -23.65
CA VAL A 165 2.67 27.27 -24.69
C VAL A 165 2.04 28.20 -25.74
N PRO A 166 2.06 27.84 -27.04
CA PRO A 166 1.37 28.62 -28.06
C PRO A 166 -0.14 28.64 -27.81
N VAL A 167 -0.76 29.79 -28.12
CA VAL A 167 -2.22 29.96 -28.04
C VAL A 167 -2.83 29.70 -29.40
N PHE A 168 -3.89 28.89 -29.44
CA PHE A 168 -4.60 28.54 -30.67
C PHE A 168 -6.05 28.99 -30.62
N GLU A 169 -6.55 29.48 -31.74
CA GLU A 169 -7.97 29.76 -31.91
C GLU A 169 -8.78 28.47 -31.89
N LYS A 170 -9.94 28.53 -31.22
CA LYS A 170 -10.80 27.35 -31.00
C LYS A 170 -11.27 26.74 -32.32
N GLU A 171 -11.57 27.58 -33.31
CA GLU A 171 -12.02 27.19 -34.64
C GLU A 171 -10.94 26.46 -35.44
N GLU A 172 -9.66 26.73 -35.17
CA GLU A 172 -8.54 26.08 -35.83
C GLU A 172 -8.35 24.65 -35.31
N LEU A 173 -8.34 24.49 -33.98
CA LEU A 173 -8.24 23.18 -33.35
C LEU A 173 -9.46 22.29 -33.64
N ALA A 174 -10.66 22.88 -33.77
CA ALA A 174 -11.90 22.14 -34.03
C ALA A 174 -11.91 21.34 -35.36
N LYS A 175 -10.98 21.62 -36.28
CA LYS A 175 -10.81 20.90 -37.55
C LYS A 175 -10.23 19.48 -37.36
N TYR A 176 -9.59 19.21 -36.23
CA TYR A 176 -8.87 17.96 -35.97
C TYR A 176 -9.56 17.07 -34.93
N PRO A 177 -9.42 15.73 -35.03
CA PRO A 177 -10.04 14.83 -34.06
C PRO A 177 -9.46 14.95 -32.66
N LYS A 178 -10.32 14.93 -31.64
CA LYS A 178 -9.96 15.13 -30.22
C LYS A 178 -8.89 14.19 -29.66
N GLY A 179 -8.68 13.02 -30.26
CA GLY A 179 -7.70 12.05 -29.77
C GLY A 179 -6.24 12.41 -30.07
N TYR A 180 -6.00 13.32 -31.02
CA TYR A 180 -4.67 13.74 -31.48
C TYR A 180 -4.73 15.17 -32.05
N GLN A 181 -5.50 16.04 -31.39
CA GLN A 181 -5.87 17.35 -31.92
C GLN A 181 -4.65 18.28 -32.08
N TYR A 182 -3.81 18.36 -31.05
CA TYR A 182 -2.59 19.16 -31.04
C TYR A 182 -1.51 18.54 -31.94
N LEU A 183 -1.37 17.21 -31.92
CA LEU A 183 -0.44 16.48 -32.78
C LEU A 183 -0.79 16.65 -34.25
N ALA A 184 -2.07 16.56 -34.61
CA ALA A 184 -2.54 16.81 -35.97
C ALA A 184 -2.24 18.23 -36.43
N MET A 185 -2.55 19.23 -35.59
CA MET A 185 -2.29 20.62 -35.92
C MET A 185 -0.79 20.87 -36.14
N ALA A 186 0.07 20.40 -35.24
CA ALA A 186 1.51 20.59 -35.34
C ALA A 186 2.10 19.91 -36.59
N GLN A 187 1.66 18.67 -36.86
CA GLN A 187 2.01 17.93 -38.08
C GLN A 187 1.52 18.63 -39.36
N HIS A 188 0.34 19.26 -39.31
CA HIS A 188 -0.19 20.04 -40.43
C HIS A 188 0.63 21.32 -40.67
N LYS A 189 1.04 22.02 -39.61
CA LYS A 189 1.89 23.24 -39.70
C LYS A 189 3.24 22.95 -40.36
N ILE A 190 3.82 21.76 -40.15
CA ILE A 190 5.06 21.34 -40.81
C ILE A 190 4.83 20.69 -42.19
N GLY A 191 3.61 20.75 -42.72
CA GLY A 191 3.29 20.40 -44.11
C GLY A 191 2.78 18.97 -44.34
N HIS A 192 2.50 18.20 -43.30
CA HIS A 192 1.97 16.84 -43.46
C HIS A 192 0.44 16.81 -43.67
N PRO A 193 -0.06 15.95 -44.59
CA PRO A 193 -1.49 15.72 -44.71
C PRO A 193 -2.00 14.96 -43.48
N ILE A 194 -3.12 15.40 -42.89
CA ILE A 194 -3.71 14.78 -41.70
C ILE A 194 -4.86 13.87 -42.09
N LEU A 195 -4.81 12.61 -41.65
CA LEU A 195 -5.92 11.68 -41.78
C LEU A 195 -6.95 11.93 -40.70
N LEU A 196 -8.15 12.37 -41.06
CA LEU A 196 -9.23 12.68 -40.10
C LEU A 196 -10.10 11.45 -39.74
N ASP A 197 -9.93 10.34 -40.46
CA ASP A 197 -10.76 9.12 -40.35
C ASP A 197 -10.11 8.02 -39.47
N LEU A 198 -9.00 8.34 -38.80
CA LEU A 198 -8.35 7.40 -37.88
C LEU A 198 -9.22 7.13 -36.64
N PRO A 199 -9.20 5.91 -36.10
CA PRO A 199 -9.92 5.58 -34.86
C PRO A 199 -9.49 6.48 -33.68
N THR A 200 -10.47 7.12 -33.04
CA THR A 200 -10.32 7.87 -31.78
C THR A 200 -11.48 7.55 -30.84
N VAL A 201 -11.38 7.96 -29.58
CA VAL A 201 -12.49 7.83 -28.63
C VAL A 201 -13.75 8.47 -29.22
N ASN A 202 -14.84 7.69 -29.26
CA ASN A 202 -16.18 8.10 -29.70
C ASN A 202 -16.33 8.62 -31.14
N ASN A 203 -15.46 8.21 -32.08
CA ASN A 203 -15.66 8.51 -33.50
C ASN A 203 -16.26 7.35 -34.31
N GLU A 204 -16.72 7.62 -35.54
CA GLU A 204 -17.38 6.63 -36.39
C GLU A 204 -16.49 5.40 -36.65
N ALA A 205 -15.16 5.59 -36.74
CA ALA A 205 -14.19 4.53 -36.92
C ALA A 205 -14.10 3.60 -35.69
N PHE A 206 -14.17 4.14 -34.47
CA PHE A 206 -14.26 3.35 -33.23
C PHE A 206 -15.52 2.49 -33.18
N TYR A 207 -16.69 3.07 -33.47
CA TYR A 207 -17.95 2.31 -33.49
C TYR A 207 -18.00 1.27 -34.61
N LYS A 208 -17.37 1.53 -35.76
CA LYS A 208 -17.19 0.52 -36.83
C LYS A 208 -16.33 -0.66 -36.37
N ILE A 209 -15.31 -0.44 -35.56
CA ILE A 209 -14.50 -1.50 -34.95
C ILE A 209 -15.34 -2.29 -33.93
N LEU A 210 -16.01 -1.62 -32.99
CA LEU A 210 -16.88 -2.29 -32.00
C LEU A 210 -18.01 -3.10 -32.63
N LYS A 211 -18.67 -2.55 -33.66
CA LYS A 211 -19.76 -3.25 -34.38
C LYS A 211 -19.27 -4.49 -35.12
N LYS A 212 -18.00 -4.49 -35.56
CA LYS A 212 -17.37 -5.70 -36.13
C LYS A 212 -17.00 -6.71 -35.06
N MET A 213 -16.50 -6.27 -33.89
CA MET A 213 -16.21 -7.14 -32.75
C MET A 213 -17.47 -7.77 -32.12
N ASN A 214 -18.61 -7.08 -32.15
CA ASN A 214 -19.87 -7.59 -31.59
C ASN A 214 -20.69 -8.50 -32.53
N LYS A 215 -20.32 -8.60 -33.81
CA LYS A 215 -21.09 -9.41 -34.79
C LYS A 215 -20.82 -10.92 -34.68
N SER A 216 -19.84 -11.38 -33.90
CA SER A 216 -19.59 -12.80 -33.62
C SER A 216 -20.51 -13.41 -32.56
N GLY A 217 -21.12 -12.62 -31.68
CA GLY A 217 -22.00 -13.14 -30.62
C GLY A 217 -23.45 -13.45 -31.03
N GLN A 218 -23.95 -12.86 -32.13
CA GLN A 218 -25.38 -12.92 -32.48
C GLN A 218 -25.75 -13.98 -33.52
N GLU A 219 -24.81 -14.62 -34.22
CA GLU A 219 -25.13 -15.73 -35.13
C GLU A 219 -25.28 -17.10 -34.43
N LEU A 220 -24.85 -17.22 -33.16
CA LEU A 220 -25.01 -18.45 -32.36
C LEU A 220 -26.36 -18.59 -31.66
N LYS A 221 -27.15 -17.51 -31.51
CA LYS A 221 -28.54 -17.58 -30.99
C LYS A 221 -29.57 -17.99 -32.05
N ARG A 222 -29.19 -18.10 -33.34
CA ARG A 222 -30.13 -18.40 -34.44
C ARG A 222 -30.15 -19.87 -34.90
N LYS A 223 -29.29 -20.74 -34.37
CA LYS A 223 -29.23 -22.17 -34.74
C LYS A 223 -29.52 -23.17 -33.60
N GLY A 224 -29.89 -22.70 -32.41
CA GLY A 224 -30.18 -23.55 -31.25
C GLY A 224 -31.62 -23.46 -30.75
N GLY A 225 -32.61 -23.38 -31.65
CA GLY A 225 -34.01 -23.28 -31.23
C GLY A 225 -35.01 -23.68 -32.30
N ARG A 226 -35.33 -24.97 -32.39
CA ARG A 226 -36.63 -25.48 -32.86
C ARG A 226 -36.88 -26.89 -32.31
N HIS A 227 -37.73 -26.96 -31.27
CA HIS A 227 -38.67 -28.05 -30.93
C HIS A 227 -38.05 -29.37 -30.42
N ALA A 228 -38.58 -30.13 -29.46
CA ALA A 228 -39.94 -30.24 -28.94
C ALA A 228 -39.97 -30.79 -27.49
N ARG A 229 -41.15 -30.70 -26.87
CA ARG A 229 -41.53 -31.16 -25.52
C ARG A 229 -41.60 -32.70 -25.39
N SER A 230 -41.35 -33.16 -24.15
CA SER A 230 -41.87 -34.33 -23.42
C SER A 230 -42.30 -35.61 -24.17
N ARG A 231 -41.77 -36.77 -23.75
CA ARG A 231 -42.53 -37.90 -23.17
C ARG A 231 -41.63 -39.11 -22.83
N ASP A 232 -41.96 -39.71 -21.69
CA ASP A 232 -41.97 -41.14 -21.32
C ASP A 232 -40.68 -42.01 -21.33
N HIS A 233 -40.43 -42.59 -20.15
CA HIS A 233 -39.65 -43.80 -19.86
C HIS A 233 -40.10 -45.00 -20.73
N PRO A 234 -39.23 -45.99 -21.04
CA PRO A 234 -38.91 -47.04 -20.06
C PRO A 234 -37.50 -47.66 -20.09
N THR A 235 -37.25 -48.36 -18.99
CA THR A 235 -36.18 -49.29 -18.60
C THR A 235 -35.99 -50.49 -19.55
N ILE A 236 -34.78 -51.07 -19.54
CA ILE A 236 -34.30 -52.45 -19.91
C ILE A 236 -32.86 -52.25 -20.48
N GLY A 237 -31.75 -52.88 -20.07
CA GLY A 237 -31.46 -54.06 -19.25
C GLY A 237 -30.35 -54.89 -19.94
N ILE A 238 -29.34 -55.34 -19.16
CA ILE A 238 -28.45 -56.52 -19.38
C ILE A 238 -27.12 -56.25 -20.16
N ARG A 239 -25.94 -56.15 -19.49
CA ARG A 239 -24.89 -57.18 -19.13
C ARG A 239 -24.01 -57.62 -20.34
N LEU A 240 -22.70 -57.90 -20.30
CA LEU A 240 -21.68 -58.23 -19.26
C LEU A 240 -20.24 -58.16 -19.85
N ASN A 241 -19.23 -58.10 -18.96
CA ASN A 241 -17.83 -58.62 -19.03
C ASN A 241 -16.78 -57.94 -19.95
N THR A 242 -15.49 -57.75 -19.60
CA THR A 242 -14.56 -58.28 -18.56
C THR A 242 -13.24 -57.45 -18.63
N THR A 243 -12.76 -56.79 -17.56
CA THR A 243 -11.58 -57.09 -16.68
C THR A 243 -10.25 -56.34 -16.98
N LEU A 244 -9.61 -55.84 -15.88
CA LEU A 244 -8.21 -55.38 -15.67
C LEU A 244 -7.83 -53.95 -16.18
N SER A 245 -7.14 -53.07 -15.43
CA SER A 245 -6.53 -53.13 -14.09
C SER A 245 -6.29 -51.70 -13.53
N LEU A 246 -6.46 -51.56 -12.21
CA LEU A 246 -5.80 -50.63 -11.27
C LEU A 246 -5.04 -49.42 -11.85
N ASN A 247 -5.62 -48.21 -11.78
CA ASN A 247 -4.92 -46.92 -11.53
C ASN A 247 -5.87 -45.70 -11.48
N THR A 248 -7.01 -45.78 -10.80
CA THR A 248 -8.00 -44.67 -10.77
C THR A 248 -8.45 -44.35 -9.35
N LYS A 249 -7.52 -43.89 -8.51
CA LYS A 249 -7.86 -43.35 -7.18
C LYS A 249 -7.21 -41.99 -6.83
N VAL A 250 -6.69 -41.24 -7.82
CA VAL A 250 -6.03 -39.93 -7.57
C VAL A 250 -6.53 -38.81 -8.51
N ARG A 251 -7.82 -38.77 -8.86
CA ARG A 251 -8.35 -37.72 -9.77
C ARG A 251 -9.63 -37.03 -9.31
N TYR A 252 -9.87 -36.94 -8.00
CA TYR A 252 -11.05 -36.20 -7.47
C TYR A 252 -10.75 -35.27 -6.28
N THR A 253 -9.52 -34.76 -6.15
CA THR A 253 -9.17 -33.74 -5.15
C THR A 253 -8.20 -32.74 -5.75
N GLN A 254 -8.71 -31.81 -6.56
CA GLN A 254 -8.02 -30.57 -6.93
C GLN A 254 -9.07 -29.57 -7.44
N LEU A 255 -9.93 -29.11 -6.52
CA LEU A 255 -10.42 -27.73 -6.59
C LEU A 255 -9.20 -26.87 -6.24
N GLN A 256 -8.81 -25.93 -7.12
CA GLN A 256 -7.66 -25.07 -6.81
C GLN A 256 -7.99 -24.22 -5.57
N ILE A 257 -7.03 -24.10 -4.65
CA ILE A 257 -7.14 -23.31 -3.41
C ILE A 257 -7.50 -21.83 -3.68
N SER A 258 -7.29 -21.37 -4.92
CA SER A 258 -7.69 -20.07 -5.44
C SER A 258 -9.20 -19.86 -5.59
N ASP A 259 -9.99 -20.92 -5.79
CA ASP A 259 -11.46 -20.81 -6.01
C ASP A 259 -12.26 -20.85 -4.70
N MET A 260 -11.59 -21.17 -3.58
CA MET A 260 -12.16 -21.11 -2.24
C MET A 260 -11.99 -19.68 -1.72
N GLU A 261 -13.03 -19.09 -1.15
CA GLU A 261 -13.01 -17.69 -0.66
C GLU A 261 -13.11 -17.59 0.87
N LYS A 262 -13.60 -18.63 1.55
CA LYS A 262 -13.65 -18.67 3.01
C LYS A 262 -12.31 -19.07 3.59
N ILE A 263 -11.88 -18.39 4.66
CA ILE A 263 -10.61 -18.66 5.34
C ILE A 263 -10.52 -20.10 5.85
N THR A 264 -11.58 -20.63 6.46
CA THR A 264 -11.59 -22.01 6.98
C THR A 264 -11.41 -23.06 5.88
N ASP A 265 -12.05 -22.87 4.73
CA ASP A 265 -11.90 -23.76 3.57
C ASP A 265 -10.46 -23.73 3.03
N LYS A 266 -9.84 -22.55 2.98
CA LYS A 266 -8.43 -22.42 2.58
C LYS A 266 -7.49 -23.11 3.56
N ILE A 267 -7.69 -22.93 4.86
CA ILE A 267 -6.87 -23.59 5.89
C ILE A 267 -7.01 -25.11 5.79
N ALA A 268 -8.24 -25.62 5.63
CA ALA A 268 -8.51 -27.05 5.49
C ALA A 268 -7.89 -27.66 4.23
N ALA A 269 -7.66 -26.87 3.19
CA ALA A 269 -7.05 -27.30 1.94
C ALA A 269 -5.51 -27.32 1.96
N LEU A 270 -4.87 -26.78 3.01
CA LEU A 270 -3.43 -26.79 3.16
C LEU A 270 -2.92 -28.20 3.55
N PRO A 271 -1.67 -28.56 3.18
CA PRO A 271 -1.04 -29.79 3.66
C PRO A 271 -1.01 -29.86 5.20
N PRO A 272 -1.18 -31.04 5.83
CA PRO A 272 -1.26 -31.15 7.30
C PRO A 272 -0.04 -30.61 8.07
N ASP A 273 1.13 -30.62 7.44
CA ASP A 273 2.42 -30.14 7.96
C ASP A 273 2.77 -28.70 7.52
N ALA A 274 1.91 -28.07 6.73
CA ALA A 274 2.11 -26.69 6.32
C ALA A 274 1.91 -25.71 7.50
N ASN A 275 2.45 -24.51 7.32
CA ASN A 275 2.09 -23.35 8.12
C ASN A 275 1.61 -22.27 7.18
N TYR A 276 0.82 -21.32 7.68
CA TYR A 276 0.38 -20.17 6.90
C TYR A 276 0.48 -18.89 7.72
N PHE A 277 0.36 -17.77 7.04
CA PHE A 277 0.27 -16.48 7.70
C PHE A 277 -0.73 -15.57 7.01
N SER A 278 -1.09 -14.50 7.71
CA SER A 278 -1.96 -13.43 7.24
C SER A 278 -1.42 -12.08 7.69
N LEU A 279 -1.83 -11.01 7.01
CA LEU A 279 -1.33 -9.65 7.22
C LEU A 279 -2.49 -8.68 7.44
N GLU A 280 -2.38 -7.84 8.47
CA GLU A 280 -3.35 -6.78 8.75
C GLU A 280 -2.93 -5.42 8.20
N PHE A 281 -3.87 -4.70 7.62
CA PHE A 281 -3.68 -3.34 7.11
C PHE A 281 -4.83 -2.42 7.54
N PHE A 282 -4.53 -1.12 7.65
CA PHE A 282 -5.51 -0.08 7.96
C PHE A 282 -5.51 1.02 6.89
N PRO A 283 -6.65 1.67 6.62
CA PRO A 283 -6.72 2.74 5.62
C PRO A 283 -5.80 3.93 5.97
N PRO A 284 -4.89 4.36 5.07
CA PRO A 284 -4.02 5.49 5.33
C PRO A 284 -4.76 6.82 5.51
N LYS A 285 -4.16 7.74 6.27
CA LYS A 285 -4.73 9.08 6.52
C LYS A 285 -4.69 9.95 5.27
N THR A 286 -3.60 9.89 4.49
CA THR A 286 -3.34 10.75 3.32
C THR A 286 -3.52 10.01 1.99
N THR A 287 -3.88 10.73 0.92
CA THR A 287 -3.98 10.18 -0.45
C THR A 287 -2.66 9.60 -0.94
N MET A 288 -1.56 10.24 -0.58
CA MET A 288 -0.22 9.77 -0.88
C MET A 288 0.06 8.45 -0.15
N GLY A 289 -0.20 8.39 1.16
CA GLY A 289 -0.14 7.15 1.94
C GLY A 289 -0.94 6.00 1.32
N SER A 290 -2.14 6.26 0.80
CA SER A 290 -2.95 5.27 0.07
C SER A 290 -2.26 4.74 -1.20
N SER A 291 -1.62 5.61 -1.98
CA SER A 291 -0.91 5.22 -3.19
C SER A 291 0.30 4.33 -2.87
N ASN A 292 1.00 4.63 -1.78
CA ASN A 292 2.18 3.86 -1.37
C ASN A 292 1.82 2.54 -0.69
N LEU A 293 0.75 2.53 0.11
CA LEU A 293 0.19 1.28 0.64
C LEU A 293 -0.21 0.36 -0.50
N ARG A 294 -0.83 0.88 -1.56
CA ARG A 294 -1.19 0.10 -2.74
C ARG A 294 0.03 -0.54 -3.41
N ALA A 295 1.10 0.21 -3.62
CA ALA A 295 2.36 -0.33 -4.17
C ALA A 295 2.99 -1.39 -3.23
N ARG A 296 2.93 -1.16 -1.92
CA ARG A 296 3.44 -2.08 -0.90
C ARG A 296 2.63 -3.39 -0.86
N LEU A 297 1.30 -3.30 -0.83
CA LEU A 297 0.40 -4.47 -0.88
C LEU A 297 0.64 -5.32 -2.13
N ASP A 298 0.82 -4.67 -3.28
CA ASP A 298 1.12 -5.34 -4.54
C ASP A 298 2.48 -6.07 -4.50
N ARG A 299 3.50 -5.50 -3.85
CA ARG A 299 4.79 -6.17 -3.63
C ARG A 299 4.69 -7.32 -2.62
N MET A 300 4.10 -7.06 -1.45
CA MET A 300 3.96 -8.02 -0.35
C MET A 300 3.10 -9.22 -0.75
N SER A 301 2.02 -9.00 -1.52
CA SER A 301 1.14 -10.08 -2.00
C SER A 301 1.90 -11.09 -2.86
N ARG A 302 2.71 -10.61 -3.81
CA ARG A 302 3.49 -11.47 -4.71
C ARG A 302 4.65 -12.15 -3.99
N ALA A 303 5.38 -11.41 -3.16
CA ALA A 303 6.62 -11.91 -2.56
C ALA A 303 6.38 -12.80 -1.35
N LEU A 304 5.46 -12.41 -0.47
CA LEU A 304 5.20 -13.13 0.78
C LEU A 304 4.11 -14.19 0.60
N ARG A 305 3.14 -13.96 -0.30
CA ARG A 305 2.00 -14.86 -0.57
C ARG A 305 1.18 -15.21 0.68
N PRO A 306 0.61 -14.20 1.38
CA PRO A 306 -0.24 -14.45 2.54
C PRO A 306 -1.48 -15.27 2.16
N LEU A 307 -1.99 -16.10 3.07
CA LEU A 307 -3.20 -16.89 2.83
C LEU A 307 -4.44 -15.99 2.72
N PHE A 308 -4.47 -14.93 3.53
CA PHE A 308 -5.47 -13.88 3.53
C PHE A 308 -4.90 -12.60 4.15
N VAL A 309 -5.61 -11.49 3.96
CA VAL A 309 -5.33 -10.20 4.62
C VAL A 309 -6.54 -9.74 5.42
N THR A 310 -6.31 -8.99 6.50
CA THR A 310 -7.37 -8.30 7.23
C THR A 310 -7.32 -6.80 6.96
N VAL A 311 -8.49 -6.16 6.92
CA VAL A 311 -8.64 -4.70 6.80
C VAL A 311 -9.38 -4.19 8.03
N THR A 312 -8.75 -3.27 8.76
CA THR A 312 -9.31 -2.73 10.01
C THR A 312 -10.53 -1.84 9.77
N TRP A 313 -11.32 -1.65 10.82
CA TRP A 313 -12.54 -0.85 10.84
C TRP A 313 -12.55 0.01 12.10
N GLY A 314 -12.64 1.34 11.91
CA GLY A 314 -12.64 2.32 12.99
C GLY A 314 -13.92 2.27 13.82
N ALA A 315 -13.82 2.56 15.11
CA ALA A 315 -14.94 2.54 16.04
C ALA A 315 -16.09 3.45 15.55
N GLY A 316 -17.33 2.99 15.72
CA GLY A 316 -18.53 3.72 15.27
C GLY A 316 -18.67 3.88 13.74
N GLY A 317 -17.80 3.25 12.94
CA GLY A 317 -17.80 3.38 11.48
C GLY A 317 -17.10 4.63 10.95
N SER A 318 -16.28 5.29 11.77
CA SER A 318 -15.52 6.50 11.41
C SER A 318 -14.70 6.37 10.13
N THR A 319 -14.17 5.17 9.86
CA THR A 319 -13.37 4.86 8.66
C THR A 319 -14.09 4.00 7.62
N SER A 320 -15.39 3.76 7.77
CA SER A 320 -16.18 2.80 6.98
C SER A 320 -15.94 2.86 5.46
N ALA A 321 -15.99 4.07 4.88
CA ALA A 321 -15.75 4.26 3.45
C ALA A 321 -14.32 3.88 3.02
N LYS A 322 -13.30 4.38 3.74
CA LYS A 322 -11.89 4.10 3.44
C LYS A 322 -11.54 2.62 3.65
N SER A 323 -12.11 1.98 4.67
CA SER A 323 -11.92 0.54 4.92
C SER A 323 -12.51 -0.31 3.80
N LEU A 324 -13.69 0.05 3.28
CA LEU A 324 -14.30 -0.65 2.14
C LEU A 324 -13.52 -0.45 0.84
N GLU A 325 -12.99 0.75 0.58
CA GLU A 325 -12.11 1.02 -0.56
C GLU A 325 -10.82 0.18 -0.50
N LEU A 326 -10.19 0.10 0.67
CA LEU A 326 -9.01 -0.74 0.88
C LEU A 326 -9.34 -2.23 0.74
N ALA A 327 -10.49 -2.68 1.24
CA ALA A 327 -10.94 -4.05 1.08
C ALA A 327 -11.26 -4.40 -0.38
N GLU A 328 -11.82 -3.48 -1.16
CA GLU A 328 -12.04 -3.64 -2.61
C GLU A 328 -10.70 -3.79 -3.35
N LEU A 329 -9.71 -2.95 -3.04
CA LEU A 329 -8.36 -3.04 -3.60
C LEU A 329 -7.77 -4.44 -3.36
N CYS A 330 -7.80 -4.93 -2.12
CA CYS A 330 -7.27 -6.25 -1.77
C CYS A 330 -8.03 -7.38 -2.48
N GLN A 331 -9.37 -7.37 -2.44
CA GLN A 331 -10.19 -8.47 -2.96
C GLN A 331 -10.24 -8.50 -4.48
N ARG A 332 -10.52 -7.37 -5.15
CA ARG A 332 -10.81 -7.34 -6.60
C ARG A 332 -9.58 -7.06 -7.44
N GLU A 333 -8.69 -6.18 -6.98
CA GLU A 333 -7.55 -5.75 -7.79
C GLU A 333 -6.32 -6.64 -7.57
N LEU A 334 -6.02 -6.96 -6.32
CA LEU A 334 -4.87 -7.80 -5.95
C LEU A 334 -5.20 -9.30 -5.88
N GLY A 335 -6.49 -9.67 -5.87
CA GLY A 335 -6.93 -11.05 -5.79
C GLY A 335 -6.60 -11.73 -4.46
N LEU A 336 -6.45 -10.95 -3.38
CA LEU A 336 -6.19 -11.44 -2.04
C LEU A 336 -7.51 -11.79 -1.34
N THR A 337 -7.55 -12.95 -0.71
CA THR A 337 -8.62 -13.30 0.23
C THR A 337 -8.70 -12.23 1.31
N THR A 338 -9.79 -11.48 1.35
CA THR A 338 -9.92 -10.35 2.26
C THR A 338 -10.88 -10.68 3.41
N CYS A 339 -10.47 -10.32 4.63
CA CYS A 339 -11.27 -10.35 5.84
C CYS A 339 -11.52 -8.92 6.33
N LEU A 340 -12.79 -8.51 6.34
CA LEU A 340 -13.17 -7.17 6.75
C LEU A 340 -13.50 -7.15 8.24
N HIS A 341 -12.89 -6.26 9.01
CA HIS A 341 -13.30 -6.01 10.39
C HIS A 341 -14.67 -5.32 10.41
N LEU A 342 -15.51 -5.66 11.38
CA LEU A 342 -16.79 -4.99 11.58
C LEU A 342 -17.10 -4.90 13.08
N THR A 343 -17.14 -3.67 13.59
CA THR A 343 -17.55 -3.37 14.97
C THR A 343 -19.07 -3.19 15.04
N CYS A 344 -19.68 -3.50 16.19
CA CYS A 344 -21.13 -3.40 16.36
C CYS A 344 -21.59 -2.30 17.32
N THR A 345 -20.75 -1.87 18.28
CA THR A 345 -21.07 -0.75 19.17
C THR A 345 -21.00 0.58 18.41
N ASN A 346 -21.82 1.54 18.83
CA ASN A 346 -21.92 2.88 18.23
C ASN A 346 -22.32 2.90 16.73
N MET A 347 -22.85 1.79 16.19
CA MET A 347 -23.35 1.71 14.81
C MET A 347 -24.85 1.41 14.77
N SER A 348 -25.58 2.14 13.91
CA SER A 348 -26.98 1.80 13.65
C SER A 348 -27.08 0.49 12.86
N ARG A 349 -28.16 -0.26 13.07
CA ARG A 349 -28.45 -1.48 12.28
C ARG A 349 -28.41 -1.24 10.77
N ALA A 350 -28.85 -0.06 10.32
CA ALA A 350 -28.80 0.31 8.91
C ALA A 350 -27.36 0.43 8.37
N LEU A 351 -26.41 0.92 9.18
CA LEU A 351 -25.00 0.98 8.80
C LEU A 351 -24.37 -0.42 8.75
N ILE A 352 -24.71 -1.29 9.70
CA ILE A 352 -24.26 -2.69 9.70
C ILE A 352 -24.81 -3.42 8.47
N ASP A 353 -26.11 -3.25 8.17
CA ASP A 353 -26.75 -3.84 6.98
C ASP A 353 -26.08 -3.38 5.69
N LYS A 354 -25.81 -2.07 5.58
CA LYS A 354 -25.11 -1.49 4.44
C LYS A 354 -23.71 -2.08 4.29
N ALA A 355 -22.93 -2.12 5.37
CA ALA A 355 -21.56 -2.63 5.35
C ALA A 355 -21.50 -4.11 4.93
N LEU A 356 -22.42 -4.94 5.45
CA LEU A 356 -22.50 -6.36 5.10
C LEU A 356 -22.93 -6.58 3.64
N GLU A 357 -23.88 -5.80 3.14
CA GLU A 357 -24.31 -5.91 1.73
C GLU A 357 -23.22 -5.41 0.78
N GLU A 358 -22.53 -4.31 1.11
CA GLU A 358 -21.39 -3.82 0.32
C GLU A 358 -20.25 -4.83 0.30
N ALA A 359 -19.88 -5.41 1.46
CA ALA A 359 -18.88 -6.47 1.53
C ALA A 359 -19.26 -7.67 0.64
N LYS A 360 -20.53 -8.07 0.67
CA LYS A 360 -21.07 -9.14 -0.19
C LYS A 360 -20.98 -8.80 -1.68
N VAL A 361 -21.34 -7.57 -2.08
CA VAL A 361 -21.23 -7.09 -3.47
C VAL A 361 -19.78 -7.07 -3.94
N LEU A 362 -18.84 -6.70 -3.06
CA LEU A 362 -17.40 -6.71 -3.35
C LEU A 362 -16.84 -8.12 -3.54
N GLY A 363 -17.57 -9.15 -3.08
CA GLY A 363 -17.16 -10.55 -3.14
C GLY A 363 -16.50 -11.04 -1.85
N ILE A 364 -16.41 -10.19 -0.82
CA ILE A 364 -15.82 -10.52 0.47
C ILE A 364 -16.66 -11.62 1.14
N ARG A 365 -15.98 -12.66 1.61
CA ARG A 365 -16.60 -13.79 2.31
C ARG A 365 -16.21 -13.89 3.77
N ASN A 366 -15.32 -13.05 4.28
CA ASN A 366 -14.76 -13.20 5.62
C ASN A 366 -14.98 -11.91 6.41
N ILE A 367 -15.59 -12.03 7.59
CA ILE A 367 -15.87 -10.91 8.50
C ILE A 367 -15.25 -11.22 9.86
N LEU A 368 -14.46 -10.30 10.40
CA LEU A 368 -14.04 -10.35 11.80
C LEU A 368 -15.05 -9.54 12.63
N ALA A 369 -15.92 -10.24 13.36
CA ALA A 369 -16.96 -9.63 14.17
C ALA A 369 -16.38 -9.15 15.52
N LEU A 370 -16.42 -7.84 15.73
CA LEU A 370 -15.84 -7.16 16.87
C LEU A 370 -16.92 -6.39 17.64
N ARG A 371 -16.69 -6.17 18.94
CA ARG A 371 -17.55 -5.26 19.72
C ARG A 371 -17.33 -3.83 19.24
N GLY A 372 -16.08 -3.38 19.28
CA GLY A 372 -15.71 -1.96 19.24
C GLY A 372 -15.59 -1.39 20.66
N ASP A 373 -15.17 -0.13 20.74
CA ASP A 373 -15.07 0.60 22.01
C ASP A 373 -16.45 0.83 22.65
N PRO A 374 -16.52 1.06 23.97
CA PRO A 374 -17.79 1.18 24.69
C PRO A 374 -18.76 2.21 24.09
N PRO A 375 -20.08 1.99 24.25
CA PRO A 375 -21.09 2.95 23.81
C PRO A 375 -20.85 4.34 24.41
N ARG A 376 -20.78 5.37 23.55
CA ARG A 376 -20.51 6.74 24.00
C ARG A 376 -21.81 7.42 24.45
N ASN A 377 -21.84 7.93 25.68
CA ASN A 377 -23.02 8.61 26.22
C ASN A 377 -23.36 9.85 25.38
N GLY A 378 -24.50 9.83 24.69
CA GLY A 378 -25.10 11.01 24.08
C GLY A 378 -24.93 11.17 22.56
N GLU A 379 -24.25 10.26 21.85
CA GLU A 379 -24.14 10.35 20.38
C GLU A 379 -25.45 10.07 19.63
N TYR A 380 -26.43 9.39 20.24
CA TYR A 380 -27.72 9.10 19.61
C TYR A 380 -28.92 9.28 20.55
N GLY A 381 -28.81 10.24 21.47
CA GLY A 381 -29.91 10.74 22.30
C GLY A 381 -30.84 11.74 21.59
N ALA A 382 -30.50 12.14 20.36
CA ALA A 382 -31.37 12.93 19.49
C ALA A 382 -31.88 12.06 18.34
N ILE A 383 -32.71 11.07 18.67
CA ILE A 383 -33.73 10.67 17.70
C ILE A 383 -34.77 11.79 17.74
N GLU A 384 -34.63 12.75 16.83
CA GLU A 384 -35.83 13.31 16.21
C GLU A 384 -36.61 12.11 15.65
N ASP A 385 -37.81 11.90 16.22
CA ASP A 385 -38.79 10.84 15.95
C ASP A 385 -38.60 9.45 16.62
N LYS A 386 -38.45 9.36 17.96
CA LYS A 386 -38.80 8.13 18.73
C LYS A 386 -40.32 7.93 18.92
N ALA A 387 -41.15 8.54 18.07
CA ALA A 387 -42.59 8.40 18.11
C ALA A 387 -43.08 7.73 16.82
N GLY A 388 -42.84 6.42 16.67
CA GLY A 388 -43.45 5.67 15.55
C GLY A 388 -42.74 4.39 15.09
N GLN A 389 -41.54 4.07 15.58
CA GLN A 389 -40.81 2.87 15.12
C GLN A 389 -41.23 1.62 15.89
N SER A 390 -41.39 0.51 15.16
CA SER A 390 -41.84 -0.77 15.71
C SER A 390 -40.75 -1.43 16.59
N PRO A 391 -41.12 -2.27 17.58
CA PRO A 391 -40.15 -2.96 18.45
C PRO A 391 -39.10 -3.80 17.71
N ALA A 392 -39.39 -4.22 16.46
CA ALA A 392 -38.47 -4.97 15.61
C ALA A 392 -37.30 -4.14 15.05
N GLN A 393 -37.34 -2.81 15.16
CA GLN A 393 -36.28 -1.90 14.72
C GLN A 393 -35.33 -1.49 15.86
N GLN A 394 -35.49 -2.07 17.06
CA GLN A 394 -34.68 -1.84 18.26
C GLN A 394 -33.78 -3.05 18.61
N GLU A 395 -33.25 -3.80 17.63
CA GLU A 395 -32.16 -4.75 17.92
C GLU A 395 -30.90 -3.92 18.23
N GLU A 396 -30.58 -3.74 19.52
CA GLU A 396 -29.36 -3.09 19.99
C GLU A 396 -28.18 -4.08 19.92
N PHE A 397 -27.08 -3.67 19.29
CA PHE A 397 -25.84 -4.44 19.26
C PHE A 397 -24.92 -3.97 20.38
N GLU A 398 -24.84 -4.73 21.46
CA GLU A 398 -24.03 -4.36 22.62
C GLU A 398 -22.70 -5.13 22.63
N TRP A 399 -22.73 -6.39 22.18
CA TRP A 399 -21.61 -7.31 22.24
C TRP A 399 -21.33 -7.94 20.88
N ALA A 400 -20.07 -8.35 20.64
CA ALA A 400 -19.68 -9.00 19.39
C ALA A 400 -20.54 -10.25 19.07
N ILE A 401 -21.04 -10.95 20.09
CA ILE A 401 -21.95 -12.10 19.93
C ILE A 401 -23.27 -11.72 19.24
N ASP A 402 -23.77 -10.51 19.45
CA ASP A 402 -25.00 -10.02 18.82
C ASP A 402 -24.80 -9.89 17.32
N LEU A 403 -23.63 -9.37 16.91
CA LEU A 403 -23.24 -9.29 15.51
C LEU A 403 -23.07 -10.67 14.88
N VAL A 404 -22.44 -11.64 15.58
CA VAL A 404 -22.32 -13.03 15.10
C VAL A 404 -23.70 -13.64 14.85
N LYS A 405 -24.59 -13.59 15.85
CA LYS A 405 -25.98 -14.10 15.75
C LYS A 405 -26.73 -13.43 14.61
N TYR A 406 -26.55 -12.13 14.45
CA TYR A 406 -27.20 -11.35 13.41
C TYR A 406 -26.75 -11.73 12.01
N ILE A 407 -25.44 -11.79 11.77
CA ILE A 407 -24.89 -12.20 10.47
C ILE A 407 -25.37 -13.62 10.13
N ARG A 408 -25.33 -14.55 11.09
CA ARG A 408 -25.83 -15.92 10.90
C ARG A 408 -27.33 -15.96 10.59
N LYS A 409 -28.15 -15.15 11.25
CA LYS A 409 -29.60 -15.05 11.01
C LYS A 409 -29.91 -14.51 9.62
N GLN A 410 -29.20 -13.48 9.15
CA GLN A 410 -29.50 -12.80 7.88
C GLN A 410 -28.85 -13.47 6.66
N TYR A 411 -27.60 -13.92 6.81
CA TYR A 411 -26.77 -14.39 5.70
C TYR A 411 -26.46 -15.89 5.77
N GLY A 412 -26.89 -16.59 6.83
CA GLY A 412 -26.63 -18.01 7.02
C GLY A 412 -25.14 -18.33 7.01
N ASP A 413 -24.76 -19.26 6.14
CA ASP A 413 -23.37 -19.69 5.92
C ASP A 413 -22.69 -18.93 4.76
N TYR A 414 -23.20 -17.77 4.33
CA TYR A 414 -22.54 -17.00 3.27
C TYR A 414 -21.16 -16.49 3.70
N PHE A 415 -21.08 -15.93 4.91
CA PHE A 415 -19.85 -15.37 5.49
C PHE A 415 -19.14 -16.40 6.37
N CYS A 416 -17.82 -16.45 6.29
CA CYS A 416 -16.94 -16.99 7.31
C CYS A 416 -16.73 -15.92 8.39
N ILE A 417 -17.02 -16.24 9.66
CA ILE A 417 -17.02 -15.27 10.76
C ILE A 417 -15.88 -15.57 11.73
N GLY A 418 -14.95 -14.63 11.87
CA GLY A 418 -13.95 -14.63 12.93
C GLY A 418 -14.43 -13.90 14.17
N VAL A 419 -13.91 -14.27 15.34
CA VAL A 419 -14.07 -13.49 16.58
C VAL A 419 -12.73 -13.26 17.28
N ALA A 420 -12.60 -12.14 17.98
CA ALA A 420 -11.42 -11.83 18.78
C ALA A 420 -11.40 -12.59 20.12
N ALA A 421 -10.19 -12.95 20.57
CA ALA A 421 -9.90 -13.48 21.89
C ALA A 421 -8.64 -12.85 22.49
N TYR A 422 -8.50 -12.87 23.81
CA TYR A 422 -7.43 -12.19 24.53
C TYR A 422 -6.70 -13.21 25.41
N PRO A 423 -5.47 -13.63 25.05
CA PRO A 423 -4.74 -14.67 25.79
C PRO A 423 -4.51 -14.34 27.26
N GLU A 424 -4.36 -13.05 27.56
CA GLU A 424 -4.13 -12.52 28.92
C GLU A 424 -5.42 -11.98 29.57
N GLY A 425 -6.55 -12.08 28.88
CA GLY A 425 -7.82 -11.45 29.27
C GLY A 425 -8.00 -10.04 28.68
N HIS A 426 -9.25 -9.67 28.45
CA HIS A 426 -9.70 -8.38 27.96
C HIS A 426 -9.63 -7.36 29.10
N ALA A 427 -8.99 -6.23 28.84
CA ALA A 427 -9.00 -5.10 29.75
C ALA A 427 -10.31 -4.31 29.56
N ASP A 428 -11.31 -4.54 30.42
CA ASP A 428 -12.41 -3.58 30.53
C ASP A 428 -12.02 -2.56 31.61
N GLU A 429 -11.95 -1.27 31.25
CA GLU A 429 -11.49 -0.20 32.17
C GLU A 429 -12.36 -0.03 33.42
N LEU A 430 -13.51 -0.70 33.52
CA LEU A 430 -14.25 -0.83 34.78
C LEU A 430 -13.51 -1.70 35.81
N HIS A 431 -12.53 -2.52 35.40
CA HIS A 431 -11.65 -3.31 36.27
C HIS A 431 -10.19 -3.37 35.77
N PRO A 432 -9.39 -2.32 36.01
CA PRO A 432 -7.94 -2.33 35.71
C PRO A 432 -7.12 -3.32 36.58
N LEU A 433 -7.76 -3.99 37.55
CA LEU A 433 -7.15 -4.99 38.43
C LEU A 433 -7.59 -6.44 38.08
N GLY A 434 -8.36 -6.64 37.01
CA GLY A 434 -9.14 -7.87 36.78
C GLY A 434 -9.02 -8.49 35.38
N GLN A 435 -7.92 -8.26 34.65
CA GLN A 435 -7.64 -9.06 33.44
C GLN A 435 -7.53 -10.52 33.82
N SER A 436 -8.46 -11.30 33.30
CA SER A 436 -8.54 -12.72 33.58
C SER A 436 -9.10 -13.42 32.37
N PHE A 437 -8.25 -14.23 31.74
CA PHE A 437 -8.69 -15.15 30.71
C PHE A 437 -9.86 -16.04 31.19
N ASP A 438 -9.83 -16.48 32.46
CA ASP A 438 -10.90 -17.30 33.04
C ASP A 438 -12.25 -16.57 33.11
N HIS A 439 -12.23 -15.26 33.34
CA HIS A 439 -13.44 -14.44 33.35
C HIS A 439 -14.04 -14.28 31.95
N ASP A 440 -13.20 -14.21 30.92
CA ASP A 440 -13.63 -14.00 29.53
C ASP A 440 -14.02 -15.29 28.80
N LEU A 441 -13.51 -16.42 29.28
CA LEU A 441 -13.69 -17.73 28.68
C LEU A 441 -15.18 -18.11 28.46
N PRO A 442 -16.11 -17.90 29.41
CA PRO A 442 -17.53 -18.17 29.18
C PRO A 442 -18.10 -17.39 27.98
N TYR A 443 -17.76 -16.10 27.84
CA TYR A 443 -18.23 -15.28 26.73
C TYR A 443 -17.60 -15.71 25.39
N LEU A 444 -16.35 -16.16 25.42
CA LEU A 444 -15.71 -16.74 24.24
C LEU A 444 -16.40 -18.05 23.80
N VAL A 445 -16.79 -18.91 24.76
CA VAL A 445 -17.59 -20.12 24.46
C VAL A 445 -18.91 -19.74 23.80
N GLU A 446 -19.63 -18.77 24.34
CA GLU A 446 -20.91 -18.31 23.78
C GLU A 446 -20.74 -17.72 22.37
N LYS A 447 -19.71 -16.91 22.12
CA LYS A 447 -19.39 -16.38 20.78
C LYS A 447 -19.14 -17.49 19.76
N VAL A 448 -18.38 -18.51 20.14
CA VAL A 448 -18.11 -19.64 19.24
C VAL A 448 -19.37 -20.45 18.98
N GLN A 449 -20.14 -20.77 20.02
CA GLN A 449 -21.40 -21.51 19.89
C GLN A 449 -22.47 -20.74 19.10
N ALA A 450 -22.42 -19.41 19.10
CA ALA A 450 -23.29 -18.57 18.27
C ALA A 450 -22.98 -18.70 16.76
N GLY A 451 -21.83 -19.27 16.39
CA GLY A 451 -21.48 -19.61 15.03
C GLY A 451 -20.21 -18.93 14.51
N ALA A 452 -19.20 -18.69 15.34
CA ALA A 452 -17.88 -18.26 14.85
C ALA A 452 -17.12 -19.45 14.23
N ASP A 453 -16.39 -19.21 13.15
CA ASP A 453 -15.66 -20.23 12.38
C ASP A 453 -14.15 -20.26 12.68
N PHE A 454 -13.59 -19.15 13.18
CA PHE A 454 -12.21 -19.08 13.64
C PHE A 454 -12.06 -18.04 14.75
N ILE A 455 -10.99 -18.17 15.53
CA ILE A 455 -10.59 -17.24 16.58
C ILE A 455 -9.29 -16.57 16.14
N MET A 456 -9.22 -15.25 16.30
CA MET A 456 -7.99 -14.47 16.15
C MET A 456 -7.65 -13.86 17.51
N THR A 457 -6.41 -14.01 17.97
CA THR A 457 -6.02 -13.46 19.27
C THR A 457 -5.54 -12.03 19.16
N GLN A 458 -5.73 -11.24 20.22
CA GLN A 458 -4.96 -10.02 20.45
C GLN A 458 -3.45 -10.34 20.48
N LEU A 459 -2.62 -9.32 20.23
CA LEU A 459 -1.18 -9.41 20.35
C LEU A 459 -0.74 -9.82 21.77
N PHE A 460 0.36 -10.56 21.86
CA PHE A 460 0.99 -10.96 23.12
C PHE A 460 2.51 -11.12 22.93
N PHE A 461 3.25 -10.99 24.03
CA PHE A 461 4.69 -11.29 24.09
C PHE A 461 5.02 -12.39 25.12
N ASP A 462 4.11 -12.66 26.06
CA ASP A 462 4.22 -13.76 27.02
C ASP A 462 3.72 -15.07 26.40
N VAL A 463 4.68 -15.90 25.99
CA VAL A 463 4.41 -17.19 25.33
C VAL A 463 3.76 -18.20 26.28
N GLU A 464 4.08 -18.14 27.58
CA GLU A 464 3.50 -19.04 28.58
C GLU A 464 2.00 -18.77 28.73
N SER A 465 1.60 -17.50 28.70
CA SER A 465 0.19 -17.10 28.71
C SER A 465 -0.56 -17.63 27.49
N TYR A 466 0.05 -17.59 26.30
CA TYR A 466 -0.57 -18.15 25.09
C TYR A 466 -0.66 -19.69 25.13
N ASP A 467 0.38 -20.39 25.59
CA ASP A 467 0.33 -21.85 25.73
C ASP A 467 -0.75 -22.28 26.72
N HIS A 468 -0.89 -21.56 27.83
CA HIS A 468 -1.96 -21.80 28.80
C HIS A 468 -3.34 -21.56 28.19
N PHE A 469 -3.51 -20.45 27.45
CA PHE A 469 -4.73 -20.11 26.72
C PHE A 469 -5.11 -21.21 25.72
N GLU A 470 -4.22 -21.58 24.80
CA GLU A 470 -4.50 -22.57 23.76
C GLU A 470 -4.85 -23.93 24.38
N LYS A 471 -4.06 -24.38 25.36
CA LYS A 471 -4.30 -25.64 26.05
C LYS A 471 -5.68 -25.65 26.72
N THR A 472 -6.03 -24.58 27.43
CA THR A 472 -7.32 -24.48 28.14
C THR A 472 -8.49 -24.52 27.17
N LEU A 473 -8.40 -23.83 26.02
CA LEU A 473 -9.43 -23.91 24.98
C LEU A 473 -9.55 -25.33 24.42
N ARG A 474 -8.44 -25.98 24.07
CA ARG A 474 -8.45 -27.35 23.50
C ARG A 474 -8.98 -28.39 24.48
N GLU A 475 -8.74 -28.22 25.77
CA GLU A 475 -9.19 -29.12 26.85
C GLU A 475 -10.57 -28.75 27.43
N HIS A 476 -11.20 -27.66 26.94
CA HIS A 476 -12.42 -27.15 27.52
C HIS A 476 -13.60 -28.14 27.41
N PRO A 477 -14.36 -28.41 28.50
CA PRO A 477 -15.39 -29.45 28.52
C PRO A 477 -16.60 -29.19 27.61
N SER A 478 -16.82 -27.94 27.16
CA SER A 478 -17.91 -27.64 26.22
C SER A 478 -17.69 -28.23 24.82
N GLY A 479 -16.46 -28.60 24.47
CA GLY A 479 -16.09 -29.07 23.14
C GLY A 479 -16.14 -27.98 22.05
N ALA A 480 -16.51 -26.73 22.39
CA ALA A 480 -16.69 -25.64 21.43
C ALA A 480 -15.43 -25.33 20.61
N PHE A 481 -14.25 -25.53 21.18
CA PHE A 481 -12.97 -25.17 20.56
C PHE A 481 -12.23 -26.35 19.94
N LYS A 482 -12.85 -27.54 19.89
CA LYS A 482 -12.17 -28.76 19.43
C LYS A 482 -11.67 -28.62 17.98
N ASP A 483 -12.54 -28.12 17.11
CA ASP A 483 -12.30 -28.08 15.67
C ASP A 483 -12.09 -26.66 15.13
N ILE A 484 -12.19 -25.62 15.96
CA ILE A 484 -12.01 -24.22 15.55
C ILE A 484 -10.53 -23.86 15.39
N HIS A 485 -10.20 -23.11 14.34
CA HIS A 485 -8.84 -22.58 14.15
C HIS A 485 -8.60 -21.40 15.11
N ILE A 486 -7.46 -21.43 15.82
CA ILE A 486 -7.00 -20.36 16.71
C ILE A 486 -5.77 -19.76 16.06
N ILE A 487 -5.84 -18.49 15.66
CA ILE A 487 -4.79 -17.79 14.93
C ILE A 487 -4.13 -16.76 15.87
N PRO A 488 -2.89 -17.00 16.35
CA PRO A 488 -2.17 -16.06 17.19
C PRO A 488 -1.82 -14.77 16.45
N GLY A 489 -2.12 -13.63 17.08
CA GLY A 489 -1.76 -12.29 16.61
C GLY A 489 -0.34 -11.89 17.04
N MET A 490 0.51 -11.56 16.08
CA MET A 490 1.94 -11.24 16.22
C MET A 490 2.16 -9.77 15.82
N MET A 491 2.70 -8.95 16.72
CA MET A 491 3.08 -7.58 16.39
C MET A 491 4.61 -7.44 16.34
N PRO A 492 5.20 -7.13 15.17
CA PRO A 492 6.62 -6.80 15.07
C PRO A 492 6.98 -5.59 15.94
N ILE A 493 8.07 -5.69 16.68
CA ILE A 493 8.61 -4.56 17.46
C ILE A 493 9.49 -3.72 16.55
N GLN A 494 9.05 -2.50 16.26
CA GLN A 494 9.70 -1.61 15.28
C GLN A 494 10.40 -0.41 15.91
N SER A 495 9.95 0.04 17.09
CA SER A 495 10.61 1.09 17.87
C SER A 495 10.36 0.88 19.37
N TYR A 496 11.22 1.49 20.19
CA TYR A 496 11.16 1.35 21.65
C TYR A 496 9.96 2.11 22.25
N GLN A 497 9.60 3.26 21.68
CA GLN A 497 8.44 4.02 22.14
C GLN A 497 7.12 3.34 21.73
N MET A 498 7.06 2.78 20.52
CA MET A 498 5.87 2.08 20.04
C MET A 498 5.53 0.90 20.95
N ILE A 499 6.52 0.07 21.34
CA ILE A 499 6.24 -1.08 22.21
C ILE A 499 5.77 -0.67 23.61
N LYS A 500 6.29 0.43 24.19
CA LYS A 500 5.80 0.97 25.45
C LYS A 500 4.35 1.44 25.35
N ARG A 501 4.01 2.18 24.30
CA ARG A 501 2.65 2.66 24.05
C ARG A 501 1.70 1.50 23.81
N THR A 502 2.04 0.58 22.91
CA THR A 502 1.18 -0.56 22.58
C THR A 502 0.89 -1.42 23.80
N THR A 503 1.86 -1.67 24.67
CA THR A 503 1.62 -2.46 25.89
C THR A 503 0.80 -1.75 26.94
N LYS A 504 0.81 -0.41 26.96
CA LYS A 504 -0.13 0.38 27.77
C LYS A 504 -1.57 0.27 27.26
N LEU A 505 -1.77 0.28 25.93
CA LEU A 505 -3.09 0.25 25.28
C LEU A 505 -3.70 -1.16 25.19
N SER A 506 -2.90 -2.15 24.77
CA SER A 506 -3.35 -3.55 24.68
C SER A 506 -3.35 -4.26 26.03
N HIS A 507 -2.64 -3.68 27.01
CA HIS A 507 -2.31 -4.29 28.30
C HIS A 507 -1.55 -5.62 28.22
N ALA A 508 -1.00 -5.97 27.07
CA ALA A 508 -0.19 -7.17 26.91
C ALA A 508 1.07 -7.09 27.77
N LYS A 509 1.37 -8.15 28.52
CA LYS A 509 2.58 -8.21 29.35
C LYS A 509 3.81 -8.41 28.48
N ILE A 510 4.84 -7.60 28.70
CA ILE A 510 6.18 -7.85 28.16
C ILE A 510 6.99 -8.62 29.20
N PRO A 511 7.47 -9.83 28.89
CA PRO A 511 8.45 -10.54 29.71
C PRO A 511 9.69 -9.67 30.01
N SER A 512 10.22 -9.77 31.24
CA SER A 512 11.29 -8.88 31.71
C SER A 512 12.61 -9.08 30.94
N ASP A 513 12.85 -10.27 30.41
CA ASP A 513 13.98 -10.59 29.54
C ASP A 513 13.87 -9.88 28.19
N ILE A 514 12.67 -9.86 27.59
CA ILE A 514 12.40 -9.10 26.34
C ILE A 514 12.60 -7.61 26.60
N MET A 515 12.04 -7.07 27.68
CA MET A 515 12.19 -5.64 28.00
C MET A 515 13.66 -5.26 28.26
N SER A 516 14.43 -6.12 28.95
CA SER A 516 15.86 -5.89 29.19
C SER A 516 16.66 -5.83 27.89
N ARG A 517 16.39 -6.71 26.93
CA ARG A 517 17.03 -6.70 25.60
C ARG A 517 16.73 -5.39 24.84
N LEU A 518 15.51 -4.88 24.95
CA LEU A 518 15.09 -3.63 24.30
C LEU A 518 15.71 -2.40 24.98
N ASP A 519 15.80 -2.39 26.32
CA ASP A 519 16.41 -1.31 27.10
C ASP A 519 17.89 -1.08 26.75
N GLU A 520 18.64 -2.16 26.47
CA GLU A 520 20.05 -2.08 26.06
C GLU A 520 20.27 -1.34 24.74
N VAL A 521 19.28 -1.37 23.84
CA VAL A 521 19.37 -0.80 22.49
C VAL A 521 18.43 0.39 22.28
N ARG A 522 17.74 0.87 23.33
CA ARG A 522 16.68 1.90 23.25
C ARG A 522 17.03 3.21 22.53
N GLY A 523 18.31 3.54 22.41
CA GLY A 523 18.80 4.74 21.72
C GLY A 523 19.15 4.53 20.24
N ASP A 524 19.03 3.30 19.72
CA ASP A 524 19.35 2.94 18.34
C ASP A 524 18.19 2.14 17.74
N ASP A 525 17.29 2.84 17.04
CA ASP A 525 16.07 2.27 16.45
C ASP A 525 16.35 1.10 15.49
N GLU A 526 17.48 1.13 14.77
CA GLU A 526 17.85 0.03 13.88
C GLU A 526 18.15 -1.24 14.68
N MET A 527 18.82 -1.10 15.83
CA MET A 527 19.09 -2.20 16.74
C MET A 527 17.82 -2.65 17.47
N VAL A 528 16.93 -1.74 17.86
CA VAL A 528 15.61 -2.08 18.41
C VAL A 528 14.82 -2.94 17.43
N LYS A 529 14.77 -2.55 16.14
CA LYS A 529 14.08 -3.31 15.08
C LYS A 529 14.69 -4.70 14.90
N LYS A 530 16.01 -4.83 14.93
CA LYS A 530 16.71 -6.14 14.85
C LYS A 530 16.35 -7.04 16.04
N VAL A 531 16.46 -6.52 17.27
CA VAL A 531 16.07 -7.26 18.49
C VAL A 531 14.58 -7.63 18.44
N GLY A 532 13.74 -6.72 17.95
CA GLY A 532 12.31 -6.96 17.76
C GLY A 532 11.99 -8.11 16.81
N VAL A 533 12.68 -8.17 15.67
CA VAL A 533 12.59 -9.29 14.72
C VAL A 533 13.06 -10.60 15.36
N ASP A 534 14.15 -10.59 16.14
CA ASP A 534 14.62 -11.78 16.87
C ASP A 534 13.54 -12.28 17.83
N VAL A 535 13.00 -11.41 18.68
CA VAL A 535 11.98 -11.75 19.70
C VAL A 535 10.74 -12.37 19.06
N VAL A 536 10.17 -11.74 18.03
CA VAL A 536 8.94 -12.28 17.40
C VAL A 536 9.24 -13.58 16.63
N SER A 537 10.44 -13.72 16.05
CA SER A 537 10.85 -14.97 15.40
C SER A 537 10.99 -16.13 16.40
N GLU A 538 11.47 -15.86 17.61
CA GLU A 538 11.55 -16.81 18.72
C GLU A 538 10.13 -17.26 19.15
N ILE A 539 9.19 -16.33 19.30
CA ILE A 539 7.79 -16.61 19.64
C ILE A 539 7.12 -17.50 18.57
N VAL A 540 7.24 -17.13 17.29
CA VAL A 540 6.69 -17.91 16.18
C VAL A 540 7.29 -19.32 16.17
N SER A 541 8.60 -19.44 16.36
CA SER A 541 9.29 -20.74 16.37
C SER A 541 8.83 -21.62 17.54
N HIS A 542 8.61 -21.03 18.72
CA HIS A 542 8.05 -21.74 19.87
C HIS A 542 6.67 -22.31 19.53
N ILE A 543 5.75 -21.48 19.04
CA ILE A 543 4.38 -21.89 18.73
C ILE A 543 4.35 -22.96 17.62
N LYS A 544 5.20 -22.83 16.58
CA LYS A 544 5.36 -23.87 15.54
C LYS A 544 5.79 -25.23 16.13
N SER A 545 6.62 -25.21 17.17
CA SER A 545 7.11 -26.40 17.84
C SER A 545 6.20 -26.92 18.96
N SER A 546 5.10 -26.21 19.25
CA SER A 546 4.17 -26.56 20.32
C SER A 546 3.55 -27.94 20.10
N LYS A 547 3.45 -28.72 21.18
CA LYS A 547 2.83 -30.05 21.19
C LYS A 547 1.33 -30.01 21.44
N ILE A 548 0.75 -28.83 21.60
CA ILE A 548 -0.69 -28.67 21.80
C ILE A 548 -1.39 -29.08 20.49
N PRO A 549 -2.40 -29.98 20.53
CA PRO A 549 -3.11 -30.40 19.32
C PRO A 549 -3.83 -29.24 18.62
N ALA A 550 -3.74 -29.19 17.31
CA ALA A 550 -4.48 -28.26 16.44
C ALA A 550 -5.26 -29.05 15.37
N PRO A 551 -6.45 -28.58 14.95
CA PRO A 551 -7.31 -29.26 13.97
C PRO A 551 -6.76 -29.21 12.53
N GLY A 552 -5.67 -28.49 12.31
CA GLY A 552 -5.00 -28.36 11.02
C GLY A 552 -3.69 -27.57 11.14
N PRO A 553 -3.17 -27.08 10.00
CA PRO A 553 -1.97 -26.23 9.93
C PRO A 553 -2.00 -25.06 10.91
N ARG A 554 -0.83 -24.74 11.50
CA ARG A 554 -0.69 -23.57 12.37
C ARG A 554 -0.58 -22.28 11.54
N GLY A 555 -1.40 -21.30 11.89
CA GLY A 555 -1.44 -19.98 11.27
C GLY A 555 -0.81 -18.92 12.15
N PHE A 556 -0.37 -17.81 11.55
CA PHE A 556 0.12 -16.64 12.26
C PHE A 556 -0.47 -15.37 11.64
N HIS A 557 -1.02 -14.49 12.46
CA HIS A 557 -1.58 -13.22 11.99
C HIS A 557 -0.64 -12.07 12.36
N PHE A 558 -0.17 -11.29 11.38
CA PHE A 558 0.77 -10.20 11.63
C PHE A 558 0.11 -8.83 11.57
N TYR A 559 0.18 -8.09 12.68
CA TYR A 559 -0.16 -6.68 12.76
C TYR A 559 0.95 -5.87 12.10
N THR A 560 0.81 -5.59 10.80
CA THR A 560 1.91 -5.01 10.01
C THR A 560 2.17 -3.54 10.33
N LEU A 561 1.16 -2.85 10.86
CA LEU A 561 1.12 -1.40 11.01
C LEU A 561 1.31 -0.67 9.67
N ASN A 562 0.82 -1.29 8.60
CA ASN A 562 1.08 -0.95 7.20
C ASN A 562 2.56 -1.07 6.76
N LEU A 563 3.48 -1.56 7.58
CA LEU A 563 4.91 -1.65 7.29
C LEU A 563 5.33 -3.07 6.84
N GLU A 564 6.41 -3.16 6.07
CA GLU A 564 6.80 -4.39 5.35
C GLU A 564 8.05 -5.06 5.94
N LYS A 565 9.07 -4.27 6.28
CA LYS A 565 10.44 -4.74 6.52
C LYS A 565 10.54 -5.73 7.69
N ALA A 566 10.01 -5.37 8.85
CA ALA A 566 10.08 -6.21 10.05
C ALA A 566 9.30 -7.53 9.87
N VAL A 567 8.10 -7.47 9.27
CA VAL A 567 7.28 -8.66 8.98
C VAL A 567 8.00 -9.60 8.01
N SER A 568 8.58 -9.06 6.94
CA SER A 568 9.28 -9.85 5.92
C SER A 568 10.45 -10.64 6.52
N PHE A 569 11.26 -10.01 7.37
CA PHE A 569 12.35 -10.70 8.06
C PHE A 569 11.87 -11.79 9.01
N ILE A 570 10.79 -11.55 9.77
CA ILE A 570 10.23 -12.57 10.66
C ILE A 570 9.74 -13.77 9.84
N LEU A 571 8.97 -13.53 8.78
CA LEU A 571 8.43 -14.58 7.91
C LEU A 571 9.53 -15.42 7.24
N GLU A 572 10.62 -14.77 6.81
CA GLU A 572 11.77 -15.45 6.23
C GLU A 572 12.49 -16.31 7.26
N ARG A 573 12.89 -15.72 8.39
CA ARG A 573 13.64 -16.42 9.44
C ARG A 573 12.87 -17.60 10.03
N THR A 574 11.55 -17.50 10.07
CA THR A 574 10.68 -18.55 10.61
C THR A 574 10.20 -19.54 9.55
N ASN A 575 10.59 -19.37 8.28
CA ASN A 575 10.14 -20.19 7.14
C ASN A 575 8.62 -20.32 7.08
N LEU A 576 7.92 -19.18 7.14
CA LEU A 576 6.46 -19.09 6.98
C LEU A 576 6.03 -18.72 5.57
N ILE A 577 6.94 -18.16 4.77
CA ILE A 577 6.71 -17.93 3.34
C ILE A 577 6.58 -19.30 2.68
N PRO A 578 5.45 -19.60 1.99
CA PRO A 578 5.29 -20.88 1.31
C PRO A 578 6.46 -21.14 0.35
N GLU A 579 6.90 -22.38 0.22
CA GLU A 579 7.84 -22.74 -0.86
C GLU A 579 7.12 -22.62 -2.22
N PRO A 580 7.80 -22.17 -3.28
CA PRO A 580 7.24 -22.28 -4.62
C PRO A 580 6.97 -23.75 -4.94
N GLU A 581 5.83 -24.07 -5.55
CA GLU A 581 5.66 -25.43 -6.08
C GLU A 581 6.76 -25.65 -7.14
N ILE A 582 7.30 -26.86 -7.27
CA ILE A 582 8.42 -27.18 -8.21
C ILE A 582 8.14 -26.72 -9.66
N ALA A 583 6.87 -26.52 -10.04
CA ALA A 583 6.49 -25.91 -11.32
C ALA A 583 6.91 -24.43 -11.47
N ASP A 584 6.98 -23.68 -10.38
CA ASP A 584 7.41 -22.27 -10.34
C ASP A 584 8.95 -22.15 -10.39
N GLU A 585 9.70 -23.13 -9.88
CA GLU A 585 11.18 -23.14 -9.92
C GLU A 585 11.76 -23.66 -11.25
N ILE A 586 11.12 -24.64 -11.90
CA ILE A 586 11.58 -25.16 -13.21
C ILE A 586 11.50 -24.07 -14.30
N ALA A 587 10.67 -23.03 -14.12
CA ALA A 587 10.60 -21.89 -15.03
C ALA A 587 11.79 -20.91 -14.89
N ILE A 588 12.59 -20.99 -13.83
CA ILE A 588 13.60 -19.98 -13.48
C ILE A 588 15.04 -20.50 -13.55
N VAL A 589 15.27 -21.82 -13.48
CA VAL A 589 16.63 -22.39 -13.39
C VAL A 589 16.81 -23.58 -14.33
N ASP A 590 16.96 -23.34 -15.63
CA ASP A 590 17.88 -24.12 -16.51
C ASP A 590 17.80 -23.65 -17.97
N VAL A 591 18.67 -22.71 -18.35
CA VAL A 591 19.29 -22.71 -19.67
C VAL A 591 20.78 -22.49 -19.46
N PRO A 592 21.65 -23.50 -19.70
CA PRO A 592 23.07 -23.27 -19.65
C PRO A 592 23.44 -22.31 -20.79
N LEU A 593 23.87 -21.10 -20.44
CA LEU A 593 24.40 -20.13 -21.40
C LEU A 593 25.60 -20.76 -22.13
N GLN A 594 25.51 -20.88 -23.45
CA GLN A 594 26.71 -21.10 -24.26
C GLN A 594 27.61 -19.86 -24.14
N PRO A 595 28.94 -20.02 -24.01
CA PRO A 595 29.82 -18.86 -24.01
C PRO A 595 29.75 -18.17 -25.38
N LEU A 596 29.44 -16.87 -25.37
CA LEU A 596 29.53 -16.00 -26.53
C LEU A 596 31.00 -15.86 -26.95
N SER A 597 31.33 -16.34 -28.14
CA SER A 597 32.59 -16.03 -28.81
C SER A 597 32.52 -14.60 -29.36
N ILE A 598 33.38 -13.71 -28.87
CA ILE A 598 33.55 -12.35 -29.37
C ILE A 598 34.59 -12.38 -30.50
N ASN A 599 34.28 -11.74 -31.63
CA ASN A 599 35.27 -11.50 -32.68
C ASN A 599 36.41 -10.60 -32.14
N GLY A 600 37.61 -11.17 -31.98
CA GLY A 600 38.83 -10.41 -31.66
C GLY A 600 39.78 -11.04 -30.63
N SER A 601 39.39 -12.12 -29.93
CA SER A 601 40.31 -12.81 -29.02
C SER A 601 41.06 -13.94 -29.75
N THR A 602 42.38 -13.80 -29.85
CA THR A 602 43.26 -14.85 -30.35
C THR A 602 43.24 -16.05 -29.43
N ASN A 603 42.99 -17.23 -30.03
CA ASN A 603 43.06 -18.57 -29.44
C ASN A 603 44.17 -18.74 -28.40
N LEU A 604 43.80 -18.90 -27.13
CA LEU A 604 44.59 -19.64 -26.16
C LEU A 604 43.70 -20.73 -25.54
N SER A 605 43.96 -21.95 -25.97
CA SER A 605 43.39 -23.18 -25.43
C SER A 605 43.79 -23.37 -23.96
N VAL A 606 42.82 -23.65 -23.08
CA VAL A 606 43.08 -24.14 -21.71
C VAL A 606 42.35 -25.48 -21.51
N PRO A 607 42.98 -26.48 -20.85
CA PRO A 607 42.60 -27.88 -20.94
C PRO A 607 41.53 -28.29 -19.93
N GLU A 608 40.77 -29.34 -20.27
CA GLU A 608 39.83 -30.04 -19.38
C GLU A 608 40.54 -30.61 -18.13
N SER A 609 40.13 -30.19 -16.93
CA SER A 609 40.32 -31.01 -15.73
C SER A 609 39.23 -30.82 -14.67
N ARG A 610 38.66 -31.97 -14.32
CA ARG A 610 37.69 -32.37 -13.29
C ARG A 610 37.62 -31.60 -11.96
N SER A 611 36.37 -31.45 -11.50
CA SER A 611 35.87 -31.59 -10.11
C SER A 611 36.49 -30.69 -9.03
N ARG A 612 35.73 -29.65 -8.62
CA ARG A 612 35.57 -29.22 -7.21
C ARG A 612 34.47 -28.13 -7.10
N SER A 613 33.47 -28.42 -6.25
CA SER A 613 32.52 -27.52 -5.57
C SER A 613 32.54 -26.03 -5.93
N MET A 614 31.53 -25.56 -6.67
CA MET A 614 31.22 -24.12 -6.77
C MET A 614 30.39 -23.70 -5.55
N ARG A 615 31.06 -23.06 -4.59
CA ARG A 615 30.44 -22.14 -3.64
C ARG A 615 29.82 -20.96 -4.40
N ARG A 616 28.64 -20.54 -3.94
CA ARG A 616 27.99 -19.23 -4.07
C ARG A 616 28.84 -18.17 -4.80
N GLN A 617 28.43 -17.79 -6.00
CA GLN A 617 28.69 -16.44 -6.51
C GLN A 617 27.45 -15.61 -6.18
N SER A 618 27.52 -14.89 -5.06
CA SER A 618 26.61 -13.83 -4.70
C SER A 618 26.81 -12.62 -5.62
N SER A 619 25.70 -11.96 -5.96
CA SER A 619 25.56 -10.59 -6.44
C SER A 619 26.85 -9.76 -6.50
N VAL A 620 27.48 -9.68 -7.67
CA VAL A 620 28.38 -8.57 -8.01
C VAL A 620 27.57 -7.64 -8.90
N GLY A 621 26.85 -6.71 -8.28
CA GLY A 621 25.97 -5.78 -8.99
C GLY A 621 25.08 -4.92 -8.10
N SER A 622 24.97 -5.21 -6.80
CA SER A 622 24.14 -4.46 -5.84
C SER A 622 24.95 -3.54 -4.91
N ASP A 623 26.11 -3.01 -5.35
CA ASP A 623 26.85 -2.03 -4.54
C ASP A 623 26.34 -0.59 -4.77
N PRO A 624 26.21 0.27 -3.73
CA PRO A 624 25.46 1.53 -3.77
C PRO A 624 26.22 2.75 -4.36
N TYR A 625 27.42 2.59 -4.91
CA TYR A 625 28.25 3.70 -5.41
C TYR A 625 28.47 3.65 -6.93
N ASN A 626 28.43 4.82 -7.60
CA ASN A 626 28.91 4.95 -8.98
C ASN A 626 30.42 4.69 -9.02
N ARG A 627 30.83 3.51 -9.51
CA ARG A 627 32.24 3.13 -9.65
C ARG A 627 32.78 3.50 -11.02
N VAL A 628 34.01 3.99 -11.08
CA VAL A 628 34.70 4.29 -12.33
C VAL A 628 35.18 2.98 -12.95
N ILE A 629 34.80 2.75 -14.22
CA ILE A 629 35.26 1.56 -14.95
C ILE A 629 36.72 1.77 -15.35
N VAL A 630 37.62 0.98 -14.78
CA VAL A 630 39.05 1.02 -15.06
C VAL A 630 39.43 -0.09 -16.04
N SER A 631 40.38 0.19 -16.93
CA SER A 631 40.92 -0.78 -17.89
C SER A 631 41.97 -1.71 -17.28
N ALA A 632 42.20 -1.64 -15.97
CA ALA A 632 43.16 -2.47 -15.25
C ALA A 632 42.57 -3.86 -14.99
N ALA A 633 43.43 -4.88 -14.95
CA ALA A 633 43.02 -6.27 -14.71
C ALA A 633 42.43 -6.51 -13.30
N ARG A 634 42.62 -5.58 -12.36
CA ARG A 634 42.03 -5.55 -11.01
C ARG A 634 41.82 -4.11 -10.58
N ALA A 635 40.73 -3.85 -9.85
CA ALA A 635 40.52 -2.58 -9.18
C ALA A 635 41.64 -2.35 -8.15
N SER A 636 42.24 -1.15 -8.19
CA SER A 636 43.23 -0.75 -7.18
C SER A 636 42.55 -0.31 -5.88
N ASN A 637 41.32 0.21 -6.00
CA ASN A 637 40.42 0.46 -4.89
C ASN A 637 38.98 -0.02 -5.20
N PRO A 638 38.54 -1.17 -4.65
CA PRO A 638 37.26 -1.79 -4.98
C PRO A 638 36.00 -0.97 -4.60
N ASP A 639 36.16 0.00 -3.70
CA ASP A 639 35.05 0.80 -3.17
C ASP A 639 34.51 1.83 -4.19
N TYR A 640 35.33 2.22 -5.18
CA TYR A 640 34.94 3.20 -6.22
C TYR A 640 35.50 2.90 -7.62
N GLU A 641 36.26 1.82 -7.82
CA GLU A 641 36.70 1.33 -9.13
C GLU A 641 36.06 -0.03 -9.41
N ALA A 642 35.62 -0.24 -10.64
CA ALA A 642 35.19 -1.55 -11.14
C ALA A 642 35.97 -1.88 -12.41
N THR A 643 36.34 -3.14 -12.59
CA THR A 643 36.94 -3.59 -13.84
C THR A 643 35.88 -3.68 -14.94
N ALA A 644 36.31 -3.66 -16.20
CA ALA A 644 35.40 -3.85 -17.34
C ALA A 644 34.64 -5.19 -17.26
N GLU A 645 35.23 -6.24 -16.68
CA GLU A 645 34.61 -7.55 -16.53
C GLU A 645 33.53 -7.54 -15.43
N GLU A 646 33.80 -6.90 -14.29
CA GLU A 646 32.81 -6.72 -13.20
C GLU A 646 31.63 -5.84 -13.64
N ALA A 647 31.88 -4.80 -14.43
CA ALA A 647 30.83 -3.94 -14.99
C ALA A 647 30.04 -4.57 -16.15
N SER A 648 30.53 -5.69 -16.70
CA SER A 648 29.90 -6.39 -17.83
C SER A 648 28.98 -7.55 -17.42
N ILE A 649 28.79 -7.77 -16.11
CA ILE A 649 27.84 -8.76 -15.59
C ILE A 649 26.44 -8.13 -15.61
N PRO A 650 25.49 -8.65 -16.40
CA PRO A 650 24.12 -8.12 -16.44
C PRO A 650 23.45 -8.22 -15.06
N ALA A 651 22.71 -7.19 -14.67
CA ALA A 651 21.83 -7.27 -13.50
C ALA A 651 20.84 -8.44 -13.69
N GLY A 652 20.71 -9.32 -12.70
CA GLY A 652 19.75 -10.41 -12.71
C GLY A 652 18.31 -9.91 -12.80
N SER A 653 17.39 -10.80 -13.15
CA SER A 653 15.94 -10.49 -13.26
C SER A 653 15.38 -9.88 -11.98
N ILE A 654 14.70 -8.72 -12.09
CA ILE A 654 14.09 -7.93 -10.99
C ILE A 654 13.07 -8.71 -10.13
N ASN A 655 12.66 -9.91 -10.53
CA ASN A 655 11.53 -10.65 -9.96
C ASN A 655 11.93 -11.91 -9.16
N THR A 656 13.12 -11.95 -8.58
CA THR A 656 13.47 -13.03 -7.65
C THR A 656 13.10 -12.64 -6.22
N ARG A 657 12.74 -13.61 -5.38
CA ARG A 657 12.53 -13.41 -3.93
C ARG A 657 13.68 -12.62 -3.28
N ALA A 658 14.92 -12.90 -3.72
CA ALA A 658 16.12 -12.19 -3.30
C ALA A 658 16.13 -10.70 -3.67
N ASN A 659 15.63 -10.33 -4.86
CA ASN A 659 15.55 -8.92 -5.28
C ASN A 659 14.44 -8.15 -4.57
N THR A 660 13.30 -8.78 -4.26
CA THR A 660 12.28 -8.13 -3.44
C THR A 660 12.78 -7.93 -2.01
N LEU A 661 13.49 -8.91 -1.44
CA LEU A 661 14.13 -8.77 -0.14
C LEU A 661 15.19 -7.65 -0.15
N ALA A 662 16.02 -7.58 -1.20
CA ALA A 662 16.96 -6.49 -1.40
C ALA A 662 16.25 -5.12 -1.47
N ILE A 663 15.11 -5.04 -2.15
CA ILE A 663 14.26 -3.83 -2.17
C ILE A 663 13.75 -3.51 -0.76
N SER A 664 13.19 -4.48 -0.01
CA SER A 664 12.72 -4.27 1.36
C SER A 664 13.87 -3.97 2.35
N GLU A 665 15.11 -4.36 2.01
CA GLU A 665 16.35 -4.01 2.72
C GLU A 665 16.84 -2.59 2.42
N GLY A 666 16.34 -1.96 1.36
CA GLY A 666 16.71 -0.61 0.93
C GLY A 666 17.71 -0.56 -0.24
N GLU A 667 18.04 -1.70 -0.86
CA GLU A 667 18.98 -1.78 -1.98
C GLU A 667 18.36 -1.34 -3.33
N GLY A 668 19.15 -0.64 -4.14
CA GLY A 668 18.74 -0.14 -5.46
C GLY A 668 17.76 1.04 -5.43
N SER A 669 17.40 1.58 -6.60
CA SER A 669 16.50 2.74 -6.70
C SER A 669 15.09 2.46 -6.19
N LEU A 670 14.61 1.22 -6.34
CA LEU A 670 13.32 0.75 -5.80
C LEU A 670 13.37 0.49 -4.29
N GLY A 671 14.53 0.07 -3.74
CA GLY A 671 14.72 -0.03 -2.29
C GLY A 671 14.84 1.31 -1.59
N ARG A 672 15.37 2.35 -2.28
CA ARG A 672 15.30 3.74 -1.80
C ARG A 672 13.85 4.21 -1.62
N GLU A 673 12.91 3.75 -2.44
CA GLU A 673 11.46 4.02 -2.27
C GLU A 673 10.81 3.14 -1.17
N ALA A 674 11.49 2.09 -0.70
CA ALA A 674 11.06 1.24 0.43
C ALA A 674 11.64 1.69 1.79
N THR A 675 12.53 2.70 1.82
CA THR A 675 13.08 3.34 3.04
C THR A 675 12.02 4.04 3.90
N TRP A 676 10.77 4.04 3.45
CA TRP A 676 9.65 4.71 4.12
C TRP A 676 9.26 3.99 5.41
N ASP A 677 9.70 2.73 5.55
CA ASP A 677 9.66 1.94 6.78
C ASP A 677 10.75 2.35 7.80
N ASP A 678 11.69 3.22 7.42
CA ASP A 678 12.83 3.66 8.22
C ASP A 678 12.73 5.12 8.67
N PHE A 679 11.71 5.88 8.24
CA PHE A 679 11.37 7.17 8.85
C PHE A 679 10.63 6.94 10.18
N PRO A 680 10.84 7.79 11.20
CA PRO A 680 10.10 7.69 12.45
C PRO A 680 8.61 7.75 12.19
N ASN A 681 7.94 6.71 12.65
CA ASN A 681 6.51 6.59 12.54
C ASN A 681 5.86 7.42 13.65
N GLY A 682 4.88 8.25 13.28
CA GLY A 682 4.24 9.20 14.17
C GLY A 682 3.86 10.50 13.45
N ARG A 683 3.64 11.55 14.25
CA ARG A 683 3.11 12.85 13.83
C ARG A 683 4.02 13.67 12.91
N TRP A 684 5.34 13.53 13.08
CA TRP A 684 6.37 14.30 12.38
C TRP A 684 7.23 13.45 11.43
N GLY A 685 6.65 12.36 10.94
CA GLY A 685 7.20 11.57 9.86
C GLY A 685 6.75 12.08 8.48
N ASP A 686 7.24 11.42 7.44
CA ASP A 686 6.90 11.71 6.06
C ASP A 686 5.43 11.37 5.76
N ALA A 687 4.62 12.31 5.24
CA ALA A 687 3.19 12.08 4.92
C ALA A 687 2.98 10.98 3.86
N ARG A 688 4.07 10.68 3.15
CA ARG A 688 4.24 9.59 2.22
C ARG A 688 4.13 8.23 2.91
N SER A 689 4.67 8.09 4.12
CA SER A 689 4.61 6.84 4.87
C SER A 689 3.14 6.42 5.09
N PRO A 690 2.75 5.19 4.72
CA PRO A 690 1.42 4.67 5.03
C PRO A 690 1.12 4.50 6.52
N ALA A 691 2.15 4.62 7.37
CA ALA A 691 2.05 4.64 8.83
C ALA A 691 2.12 6.08 9.41
N TYR A 692 1.96 7.10 8.57
CA TYR A 692 1.95 8.50 9.00
C TYR A 692 0.81 8.79 9.98
N GLY A 693 1.12 9.56 11.04
CA GLY A 693 0.21 9.89 12.14
C GLY A 693 0.24 8.87 13.27
N GLU A 694 -0.71 8.96 14.20
CA GLU A 694 -0.85 7.93 15.24
C GLU A 694 -1.13 6.55 14.63
N ILE A 695 -0.31 5.56 15.00
CA ILE A 695 -0.18 4.24 14.35
C ILE A 695 -1.10 3.20 15.02
N ASP A 696 -2.33 3.57 15.34
CA ASP A 696 -3.27 2.63 15.97
C ASP A 696 -4.30 2.08 14.97
N GLY A 697 -4.54 2.77 13.85
CA GLY A 697 -5.48 2.34 12.82
C GLY A 697 -6.96 2.43 13.23
N TYR A 698 -7.30 3.01 14.39
CA TYR A 698 -8.66 3.10 14.94
C TYR A 698 -9.34 4.46 14.73
N GLY A 699 -8.59 5.47 14.27
CA GLY A 699 -9.10 6.82 13.99
C GLY A 699 -8.93 7.76 15.19
N VAL A 700 -9.58 8.93 15.14
CA VAL A 700 -9.45 9.95 16.19
C VAL A 700 -10.05 9.47 17.51
N SER A 701 -9.24 9.43 18.57
CA SER A 701 -9.63 8.96 19.90
C SER A 701 -8.83 9.69 20.99
N LEU A 702 -9.35 9.72 22.22
CA LEU A 702 -8.62 10.20 23.40
C LEU A 702 -7.76 9.11 24.05
N HIS A 703 -7.87 7.86 23.58
CA HIS A 703 -7.15 6.70 24.10
C HIS A 703 -7.33 6.49 25.61
N MET A 704 -8.50 6.88 26.12
CA MET A 704 -8.90 6.72 27.52
C MET A 704 -10.43 6.71 27.64
N SER A 705 -10.97 6.04 28.67
CA SER A 705 -12.40 6.15 28.96
C SER A 705 -12.81 7.55 29.42
N VAL A 706 -14.10 7.84 29.27
CA VAL A 706 -14.77 9.03 29.81
C VAL A 706 -14.48 9.21 31.31
N THR A 707 -14.44 8.12 32.09
CA THR A 707 -14.17 8.19 33.53
C THR A 707 -12.74 8.65 33.81
N GLN A 708 -11.76 8.14 33.06
CA GLN A 708 -10.37 8.56 33.17
C GLN A 708 -10.19 10.03 32.74
N ALA A 709 -10.82 10.42 31.62
CA ALA A 709 -10.82 11.80 31.14
C ALA A 709 -11.41 12.76 32.17
N ILE A 710 -12.56 12.44 32.79
CA ILE A 710 -13.15 13.26 33.86
C ILE A 710 -12.23 13.32 35.08
N LYS A 711 -11.58 12.20 35.45
CA LYS A 711 -10.64 12.17 36.58
C LYS A 711 -9.41 13.04 36.34
N LEU A 712 -8.91 13.09 35.10
CA LEU A 712 -7.73 13.87 34.73
C LEU A 712 -8.05 15.34 34.51
N TRP A 713 -9.11 15.65 33.78
CA TRP A 713 -9.38 16.99 33.25
C TRP A 713 -10.52 17.71 33.98
N GLY A 714 -11.30 17.00 34.81
CA GLY A 714 -12.43 17.57 35.53
C GLY A 714 -13.50 18.13 34.61
N HIS A 715 -14.22 19.14 35.08
CA HIS A 715 -15.30 19.82 34.35
C HIS A 715 -14.90 21.30 34.11
N PRO A 716 -14.09 21.61 33.09
CA PRO A 716 -13.69 22.99 32.81
C PRO A 716 -14.92 23.83 32.48
N THR A 717 -15.03 25.03 33.03
CA THR A 717 -16.15 25.96 32.79
C THR A 717 -15.71 27.34 32.34
N SER A 718 -14.40 27.58 32.32
CA SER A 718 -13.77 28.78 31.81
C SER A 718 -12.49 28.46 31.02
N VAL A 719 -12.08 29.39 30.15
CA VAL A 719 -10.80 29.33 29.41
C VAL A 719 -9.60 29.21 30.36
N ALA A 720 -9.70 29.78 31.56
CA ALA A 720 -8.69 29.66 32.61
C ALA A 720 -8.54 28.22 33.13
N ASP A 721 -9.63 27.45 33.21
CA ASP A 721 -9.58 26.04 33.61
C ASP A 721 -8.82 25.21 32.58
N ILE A 722 -9.08 25.43 31.28
CA ILE A 722 -8.33 24.77 30.20
C ILE A 722 -6.85 25.15 30.29
N THR A 723 -6.55 26.44 30.47
CA THR A 723 -5.18 26.94 30.62
C THR A 723 -4.43 26.28 31.79
N ASP A 724 -5.10 26.13 32.93
CA ASP A 724 -4.54 25.47 34.11
C ASP A 724 -4.23 23.98 33.86
N LEU A 725 -5.03 23.27 33.06
CA LEU A 725 -4.71 21.89 32.65
C LEU A 725 -3.40 21.80 31.88
N PHE A 726 -3.20 22.67 30.89
CA PHE A 726 -1.97 22.71 30.10
C PHE A 726 -0.76 23.11 30.95
N ILE A 727 -0.90 24.09 31.84
CA ILE A 727 0.18 24.48 32.77
C ILE A 727 0.53 23.33 33.70
N LYS A 728 -0.45 22.66 34.31
CA LYS A 728 -0.21 21.49 35.17
C LYS A 728 0.48 20.37 34.42
N HIS A 729 0.18 20.18 33.14
CA HIS A 729 0.85 19.21 32.29
C HIS A 729 2.33 19.55 32.08
N ILE A 730 2.64 20.79 31.66
CA ILE A 730 4.02 21.29 31.53
C ILE A 730 4.79 21.26 32.86
N GLU A 731 4.09 21.44 33.99
CA GLU A 731 4.69 21.32 35.31
C GLU A 731 4.99 19.86 35.74
N GLY A 732 4.44 18.87 35.04
CA GLY A 732 4.51 17.45 35.39
C GLY A 732 3.53 17.03 36.49
N LYS A 733 2.57 17.90 36.84
CA LYS A 733 1.51 17.64 37.83
C LYS A 733 0.31 16.91 37.23
N LEU A 734 0.13 17.00 35.91
CA LEU A 734 -0.89 16.29 35.15
C LEU A 734 -0.22 15.37 34.13
N THR A 735 -0.56 14.09 34.15
CA THR A 735 0.13 13.06 33.35
C THR A 735 -0.25 13.06 31.88
N ALA A 736 -1.42 13.61 31.52
CA ALA A 736 -1.93 13.59 30.15
C ALA A 736 -2.91 14.74 29.89
N ILE A 737 -2.93 15.22 28.65
CA ILE A 737 -3.90 16.16 28.07
C ILE A 737 -4.52 15.49 26.82
N PRO A 738 -5.60 16.02 26.23
CA PRO A 738 -6.25 15.37 25.09
C PRO A 738 -5.31 15.05 23.91
N TRP A 739 -4.25 15.84 23.71
CA TRP A 739 -3.24 15.67 22.65
C TRP A 739 -1.96 14.95 23.09
N SER A 740 -1.86 14.52 24.35
CA SER A 740 -0.68 13.82 24.89
C SER A 740 -1.05 12.83 25.99
N GLU A 741 -0.80 11.55 25.76
CA GLU A 741 -1.09 10.46 26.70
C GLU A 741 0.01 10.21 27.75
N GLU A 742 1.16 10.86 27.59
CA GLU A 742 2.37 10.63 28.36
C GLU A 742 2.88 11.92 29.02
N GLY A 743 3.72 11.73 30.05
CA GLY A 743 4.45 12.84 30.64
C GLY A 743 5.48 13.44 29.67
N LEU A 744 6.07 14.56 30.06
CA LEU A 744 7.01 15.29 29.21
C LEU A 744 8.31 14.50 29.01
N ASN A 745 8.84 14.56 27.78
CA ASN A 745 10.20 14.12 27.49
C ASN A 745 11.22 14.95 28.29
N GLU A 746 12.39 14.38 28.57
CA GLU A 746 13.45 15.08 29.31
C GLU A 746 13.90 16.37 28.59
N GLU A 747 13.87 16.38 27.25
CA GLU A 747 14.20 17.56 26.43
C GLU A 747 13.31 18.77 26.74
N THR A 748 12.04 18.54 27.06
CA THR A 748 11.06 19.60 27.36
C THR A 748 11.47 20.40 28.58
N ASN A 749 12.25 19.82 29.50
CA ASN A 749 12.74 20.54 30.69
C ASN A 749 13.62 21.75 30.33
N SER A 750 14.31 21.71 29.18
CA SER A 750 15.16 22.82 28.72
C SER A 750 14.35 24.08 28.32
N ILE A 751 13.10 23.90 27.91
CA ILE A 751 12.20 24.96 27.42
C ILE A 751 10.93 25.11 28.27
N LYS A 752 10.90 24.47 29.44
CA LYS A 752 9.72 24.42 30.32
C LYS A 752 9.23 25.80 30.73
N ALA A 753 10.12 26.73 31.02
CA ALA A 753 9.75 28.10 31.41
C ALA A 753 9.05 28.84 30.27
N GLN A 754 9.57 28.69 29.05
CA GLN A 754 9.05 29.30 27.83
C GLN A 754 7.67 28.72 27.49
N LEU A 755 7.50 27.40 27.55
CA LEU A 755 6.21 26.75 27.33
C LEU A 755 5.18 27.16 28.39
N THR A 756 5.56 27.23 29.67
CA THR A 756 4.66 27.73 30.72
C THR A 756 4.23 29.17 30.45
N ALA A 757 5.13 30.04 30.01
CA ALA A 757 4.81 31.42 29.68
C ALA A 757 3.84 31.55 28.48
N LEU A 758 4.00 30.69 27.45
CA LEU A 758 3.05 30.63 26.34
C LEU A 758 1.66 30.17 26.82
N ASN A 759 1.60 29.09 27.59
CA ASN A 759 0.33 28.59 28.12
C ASN A 759 -0.36 29.64 29.02
N GLN A 760 0.39 30.39 29.84
CA GLN A 760 -0.15 31.49 30.65
C GLN A 760 -0.75 32.64 29.82
N LYS A 761 -0.31 32.85 28.58
CA LYS A 761 -0.93 33.78 27.62
C LYS A 761 -2.22 33.25 27.00
N GLY A 762 -2.60 31.99 27.27
CA GLY A 762 -3.68 31.30 26.59
C GLY A 762 -3.26 30.66 25.26
N TRP A 763 -1.96 30.47 25.03
CA TRP A 763 -1.41 29.78 23.86
C TRP A 763 -1.05 28.36 24.26
N TRP A 764 -1.96 27.43 23.99
CA TRP A 764 -1.91 26.07 24.51
C TRP A 764 -1.02 25.16 23.70
N THR A 765 0.17 24.87 24.21
CA THR A 765 1.21 24.12 23.50
C THR A 765 0.90 22.63 23.46
N VAL A 766 0.94 22.03 22.27
CA VAL A 766 0.64 20.60 22.04
C VAL A 766 1.83 19.81 21.49
N ALA A 767 2.84 20.48 20.93
CA ALA A 767 4.13 19.88 20.58
C ALA A 767 5.23 20.94 20.61
N SER A 768 6.45 20.54 20.95
CA SER A 768 7.60 21.44 20.94
C SER A 768 8.91 20.67 20.91
N GLN A 769 9.97 21.34 20.46
CA GLN A 769 11.33 20.84 20.53
C GLN A 769 12.29 22.02 20.69
N PRO A 770 13.33 21.92 21.54
CA PRO A 770 14.37 22.94 21.64
C PRO A 770 15.30 22.93 20.42
N ALA A 771 16.11 23.98 20.26
CA ALA A 771 17.21 23.96 19.30
C ALA A 771 18.44 23.26 19.90
N VAL A 772 19.10 22.43 19.09
CA VAL A 772 20.29 21.66 19.47
C VAL A 772 21.34 21.78 18.39
N ASP A 773 22.55 22.21 18.75
CA ASP A 773 23.68 22.38 17.83
C ASP A 773 24.76 21.32 18.09
N GLY A 774 24.63 20.17 17.41
CA GLY A 774 25.72 19.19 17.29
C GLY A 774 26.12 18.51 18.60
N VAL A 775 25.14 18.05 19.39
CA VAL A 775 25.43 17.22 20.58
C VAL A 775 25.86 15.82 20.16
N ARG A 776 26.56 15.09 21.03
CA ARG A 776 26.95 13.71 20.73
C ARG A 776 25.71 12.82 20.60
N SER A 777 25.75 11.83 19.70
CA SER A 777 24.68 10.84 19.56
C SER A 777 24.42 10.01 20.83
N THR A 778 25.35 10.04 21.79
CA THR A 778 25.23 9.39 23.10
C THR A 778 24.80 10.35 24.21
N ASP A 779 24.38 11.57 23.88
CA ASP A 779 23.84 12.51 24.86
C ASP A 779 22.60 11.90 25.55
N PRO A 780 22.48 11.99 26.89
CA PRO A 780 21.41 11.31 27.62
C PRO A 780 20.01 11.88 27.34
N VAL A 781 19.91 13.14 26.90
CA VAL A 781 18.63 13.83 26.67
C VAL A 781 18.31 13.89 25.18
N PHE A 782 19.28 14.25 24.36
CA PHE A 782 19.09 14.54 22.93
C PHE A 782 19.70 13.50 21.99
N GLY A 783 20.50 12.57 22.52
CA GLY A 783 21.26 11.62 21.72
C GLY A 783 20.40 10.48 21.19
N TRP A 784 20.56 10.17 19.91
CA TRP A 784 19.97 9.00 19.24
C TRP A 784 20.89 8.53 18.11
N GLY A 785 20.66 7.29 17.65
CA GLY A 785 21.38 6.68 16.54
C GLY A 785 22.75 6.10 16.92
N PRO A 786 23.56 5.68 15.93
CA PRO A 786 24.84 5.04 16.17
C PRO A 786 25.80 5.87 17.01
N LYS A 787 26.64 5.19 17.80
CA LYS A 787 27.72 5.84 18.59
C LYS A 787 28.68 6.62 17.68
N ASN A 788 29.27 7.68 18.22
CA ASN A 788 30.21 8.59 17.51
C ASN A 788 29.57 9.41 16.38
N GLY A 789 28.29 9.75 16.51
CA GLY A 789 27.61 10.72 15.66
C GLY A 789 27.34 12.05 16.37
N PHE A 790 26.73 12.96 15.63
CA PHE A 790 26.25 14.25 16.11
C PHE A 790 24.78 14.46 15.76
N VAL A 791 24.01 15.00 16.69
CA VAL A 791 22.57 15.27 16.56
C VAL A 791 22.31 16.76 16.57
N PHE A 792 21.38 17.20 15.74
CA PHE A 792 20.97 18.58 15.57
C PHE A 792 19.45 18.71 15.56
N GLN A 793 18.95 19.83 16.08
CA GLN A 793 17.53 20.15 16.14
C GLN A 793 17.30 21.64 15.84
N LYS A 794 16.30 21.96 15.03
CA LYS A 794 15.68 23.30 14.97
C LYS A 794 14.64 23.40 16.09
N ALA A 795 14.51 24.60 16.66
CA ALA A 795 13.41 24.87 17.57
C ALA A 795 12.10 24.99 16.79
N PHE A 796 11.06 24.33 17.28
CA PHE A 796 9.69 24.56 16.85
C PHE A 796 8.72 24.49 18.02
N VAL A 797 7.56 25.10 17.84
CA VAL A 797 6.42 24.92 18.74
C VAL A 797 5.14 24.82 17.93
N GLU A 798 4.26 23.95 18.39
CA GLU A 798 2.88 23.92 17.96
C GLU A 798 1.94 24.19 19.12
N LEU A 799 0.96 25.05 18.88
CA LEU A 799 0.01 25.49 19.89
C LEU A 799 -1.34 25.85 19.29
N PHE A 800 -2.37 25.77 20.13
CA PHE A 800 -3.65 26.41 19.88
C PHE A 800 -3.63 27.84 20.45
N LEU A 801 -4.09 28.82 19.67
CA LEU A 801 -4.26 30.19 20.16
C LEU A 801 -5.56 30.83 19.63
N PRO A 802 -6.14 31.80 20.35
CA PRO A 802 -7.35 32.49 19.90
C PRO A 802 -7.16 33.19 18.55
N SER A 803 -8.24 33.28 17.76
CA SER A 803 -8.24 33.96 16.46
C SER A 803 -7.75 35.42 16.51
N SER A 804 -7.98 36.11 17.64
CA SER A 804 -7.48 37.47 17.86
C SER A 804 -5.96 37.54 17.86
N ASP A 805 -5.33 36.56 18.50
CA ASP A 805 -3.89 36.52 18.74
C ASP A 805 -3.18 35.98 17.51
N TRP A 806 -3.80 35.03 16.80
CA TRP A 806 -3.32 34.55 15.51
C TRP A 806 -3.14 35.71 14.52
N LYS A 807 -4.10 36.63 14.44
CA LYS A 807 -4.00 37.79 13.55
C LYS A 807 -2.75 38.65 13.83
N ALA A 808 -2.41 38.84 15.10
CA ALA A 808 -1.23 39.60 15.51
C ALA A 808 0.07 38.83 15.26
N LEU A 809 0.10 37.53 15.61
CA LEU A 809 1.26 36.67 15.40
C LEU A 809 1.55 36.49 13.90
N HIS A 810 0.53 36.26 13.08
CA HIS A 810 0.66 36.11 11.63
C HIS A 810 1.36 37.31 10.99
N ALA A 811 0.93 38.54 11.33
CA ALA A 811 1.57 39.76 10.83
C ALA A 811 3.05 39.87 11.26
N LYS A 812 3.39 39.37 12.45
CA LYS A 812 4.77 39.32 12.93
C LYS A 812 5.60 38.29 12.17
N LEU A 813 5.07 37.10 11.94
CA LEU A 813 5.75 36.02 11.21
C LEU A 813 6.04 36.41 9.75
N GLU A 814 5.08 37.02 9.07
CA GLU A 814 5.24 37.56 7.70
C GLU A 814 6.40 38.57 7.59
N SER A 815 6.67 39.33 8.66
CA SER A 815 7.74 40.34 8.65
C SER A 815 9.16 39.75 8.72
N LEU A 816 9.29 38.47 9.09
CA LEU A 816 10.58 37.80 9.29
C LEU A 816 11.08 37.06 8.04
N GLY A 817 10.21 36.85 7.06
CA GLY A 817 10.55 36.17 5.81
C GLY A 817 11.17 34.79 6.05
N ASP A 818 12.37 34.59 5.51
CA ASP A 818 13.05 33.29 5.41
C ASP A 818 13.62 32.75 6.74
N ASP A 819 13.58 33.53 7.83
CA ASP A 819 14.09 33.10 9.14
C ASP A 819 13.14 32.12 9.86
N VAL A 820 11.88 32.09 9.45
CA VAL A 820 10.82 31.24 10.02
C VAL A 820 10.06 30.50 8.94
N SER A 821 9.46 29.38 9.30
CA SER A 821 8.38 28.74 8.56
C SER A 821 7.21 28.52 9.49
N TYR A 822 5.98 28.66 8.99
CA TYR A 822 4.79 28.36 9.78
C TYR A 822 3.68 27.74 8.96
N TYR A 823 2.85 26.96 9.66
CA TYR A 823 1.62 26.36 9.16
C TYR A 823 0.51 26.63 10.17
N ALA A 824 -0.68 27.01 9.69
CA ALA A 824 -1.80 27.37 10.53
C ALA A 824 -3.12 26.89 9.93
N ALA A 825 -3.99 26.32 10.76
CA ALA A 825 -5.32 25.87 10.35
C ALA A 825 -6.36 26.10 11.47
N ASN A 826 -7.63 26.19 11.10
CA ASN A 826 -8.74 26.28 12.05
C ASN A 826 -9.79 25.18 11.82
N ALA A 827 -10.75 25.07 12.75
CA ALA A 827 -11.84 24.09 12.67
C ALA A 827 -12.78 24.29 11.46
N SER A 828 -12.77 25.48 10.84
CA SER A 828 -13.56 25.79 9.64
C SER A 828 -12.89 25.32 8.34
N GLY A 829 -11.65 24.82 8.40
CA GLY A 829 -10.88 24.37 7.25
C GLY A 829 -10.07 25.47 6.56
N ASP A 830 -10.00 26.68 7.13
CA ASP A 830 -9.09 27.70 6.65
C ASP A 830 -7.65 27.25 6.92
N PHE A 831 -6.75 27.57 5.99
CA PHE A 831 -5.34 27.22 6.09
C PHE A 831 -4.46 28.37 5.60
N VAL A 832 -3.36 28.61 6.31
CA VAL A 832 -2.36 29.62 5.99
C VAL A 832 -0.96 29.05 6.26
N SER A 833 -0.01 29.34 5.36
CA SER A 833 1.41 29.03 5.51
C SER A 833 2.28 30.18 5.00
N GLY A 834 3.52 30.28 5.47
CA GLY A 834 4.45 31.32 5.02
C GLY A 834 5.88 31.12 5.50
N GLY A 835 6.79 32.00 5.03
CA GLY A 835 8.24 31.90 5.22
C GLY A 835 8.95 31.14 4.09
N CYS A 836 9.96 30.32 4.42
CA CYS A 836 10.57 29.34 3.48
C CYS A 836 9.64 28.16 3.12
N ALA A 837 8.40 28.17 3.62
CA ALA A 837 7.37 27.20 3.30
C ALA A 837 6.75 27.47 1.91
N GLU A 838 7.52 27.29 0.83
CA GLU A 838 6.93 27.18 -0.53
C GLU A 838 5.97 25.97 -0.59
N GLU A 839 4.98 26.03 -1.49
CA GLU A 839 3.98 24.97 -1.67
C GLU A 839 4.68 23.63 -1.96
N GLY A 840 4.62 22.70 -0.99
CA GLY A 840 5.29 21.39 -1.05
C GLY A 840 6.72 21.32 -0.46
N SER A 841 7.19 22.33 0.28
CA SER A 841 8.50 22.26 0.94
C SER A 841 8.47 21.44 2.24
N THR A 842 9.50 20.60 2.44
CA THR A 842 9.68 19.75 3.61
C THR A 842 10.74 20.35 4.55
N ASN A 843 10.36 20.65 5.79
CA ASN A 843 11.27 21.20 6.79
C ASN A 843 11.88 20.09 7.66
N ALA A 844 13.15 19.75 7.43
CA ALA A 844 13.92 18.95 8.38
C ALA A 844 14.17 19.75 9.66
N VAL A 845 13.61 19.27 10.77
CA VAL A 845 13.74 19.88 12.11
C VAL A 845 14.61 19.07 13.05
N THR A 846 14.88 17.80 12.76
CA THR A 846 15.85 16.97 13.50
C THR A 846 16.67 16.17 12.50
N TRP A 847 18.00 16.17 12.67
CA TRP A 847 18.91 15.38 11.84
C TRP A 847 20.13 14.90 12.59
N GLY A 848 20.73 13.81 12.11
CA GLY A 848 21.91 13.19 12.69
C GLY A 848 22.96 12.89 11.62
N CYS A 849 24.22 13.17 11.96
CA CYS A 849 25.39 12.86 11.15
C CYS A 849 26.16 11.73 11.84
N PHE A 850 26.23 10.55 11.22
CA PHE A 850 26.85 9.37 11.80
C PHE A 850 28.02 8.86 10.96
N THR A 851 29.04 8.32 11.62
CA THR A 851 30.23 7.81 10.92
C THR A 851 29.86 6.66 9.99
N GLY A 852 30.16 6.78 8.69
CA GLY A 852 29.91 5.74 7.69
C GLY A 852 28.44 5.60 7.26
N LYS A 853 27.58 6.57 7.58
CA LYS A 853 26.18 6.63 7.11
C LYS A 853 25.88 7.96 6.43
N GLU A 854 24.86 7.97 5.56
CA GLU A 854 24.26 9.22 5.07
C GLU A 854 23.59 9.99 6.24
N ILE A 855 23.29 11.27 6.02
CA ILE A 855 22.56 12.08 6.99
C ILE A 855 21.16 11.49 7.17
N ILE A 856 20.76 11.28 8.42
CA ILE A 856 19.43 10.76 8.76
C ILE A 856 18.58 11.93 9.25
N THR A 857 17.39 12.12 8.68
CA THR A 857 16.43 13.18 9.04
C THR A 857 15.15 12.56 9.59
N PRO A 858 15.12 12.19 10.88
CA PRO A 858 13.97 11.51 11.47
C PRO A 858 12.73 12.40 11.51
N THR A 859 12.89 13.68 11.85
CA THR A 859 11.74 14.56 12.11
C THR A 859 11.64 15.61 11.03
N ILE A 860 10.52 15.59 10.31
CA ILE A 860 10.18 16.58 9.30
C ILE A 860 8.81 17.18 9.57
N ILE A 861 8.66 18.45 9.23
CA ILE A 861 7.39 19.17 9.28
C ILE A 861 7.10 19.70 7.89
N GLU A 862 5.95 19.36 7.34
CA GLU A 862 5.53 19.76 6.00
C GLU A 862 4.04 20.05 5.96
N GLU A 863 3.62 20.79 4.95
CA GLU A 863 2.24 21.24 4.80
C GLU A 863 1.23 20.08 4.78
N VAL A 864 1.50 19.04 4.00
CA VAL A 864 0.58 17.90 3.83
C VAL A 864 0.37 17.17 5.17
N SER A 865 1.47 16.92 5.90
CA SER A 865 1.46 16.37 7.25
C SER A 865 0.65 17.24 8.21
N PHE A 866 0.94 18.54 8.25
CA PHE A 866 0.25 19.45 9.15
C PHE A 866 -1.25 19.54 8.85
N ARG A 867 -1.66 19.57 7.58
CA ARG A 867 -3.09 19.59 7.20
C ARG A 867 -3.83 18.34 7.68
N ALA A 868 -3.25 17.15 7.43
CA ALA A 868 -3.84 15.90 7.88
C ALA A 868 -3.91 15.82 9.41
N TRP A 869 -2.86 16.29 10.10
CA TRP A 869 -2.86 16.40 11.56
C TRP A 869 -3.89 17.41 12.07
N ALA A 870 -4.06 18.57 11.43
CA ALA A 870 -4.98 19.59 11.90
C ALA A 870 -6.42 19.07 11.97
N GLU A 871 -6.86 18.30 10.96
CA GLU A 871 -8.16 17.63 10.99
C GLU A 871 -8.33 16.72 12.21
N GLU A 872 -7.31 15.90 12.52
CA GLU A 872 -7.28 15.03 13.69
C GLU A 872 -7.22 15.81 15.01
N ALA A 873 -6.41 16.86 15.08
CA ALA A 873 -6.26 17.71 16.26
C ALA A 873 -7.57 18.41 16.64
N PHE A 874 -8.33 18.87 15.65
CA PHE A 874 -9.68 19.42 15.84
C PHE A 874 -10.74 18.33 16.08
N GLY A 875 -10.53 17.11 15.59
CA GLY A 875 -11.31 15.94 16.00
C GLY A 875 -11.12 15.59 17.48
N ILE A 876 -9.90 15.71 18.02
CA ILE A 876 -9.62 15.49 19.45
C ILE A 876 -10.39 16.49 20.32
N TRP A 877 -10.56 17.75 19.88
CA TRP A 877 -11.43 18.71 20.55
C TRP A 877 -12.89 18.21 20.63
N GLU A 878 -13.41 17.62 19.54
CA GLU A 878 -14.75 17.04 19.56
C GLU A 878 -14.83 15.84 20.50
N GLU A 879 -13.84 14.96 20.47
CA GLU A 879 -13.79 13.80 21.36
C GLU A 879 -13.72 14.24 22.84
N TRP A 880 -12.96 15.30 23.14
CA TRP A 880 -12.93 15.89 24.48
C TRP A 880 -14.28 16.49 24.88
N SER A 881 -14.98 17.18 23.97
CA SER A 881 -16.31 17.74 24.28
C SER A 881 -17.34 16.64 24.59
N ARG A 882 -17.21 15.47 23.96
CA ARG A 882 -18.06 14.29 24.15
C ARG A 882 -17.88 13.60 25.51
N VAL A 883 -16.79 13.87 26.23
CA VAL A 883 -16.61 13.42 27.62
C VAL A 883 -17.72 13.98 28.53
N TYR A 884 -18.27 15.15 28.19
CA TYR A 884 -19.22 15.88 29.02
C TYR A 884 -20.68 15.68 28.59
N PRO A 885 -21.65 15.69 29.53
CA PRO A 885 -23.06 15.54 29.21
C PRO A 885 -23.58 16.60 28.21
N PRO A 886 -24.58 16.25 27.38
CA PRO A 886 -25.23 17.21 26.50
C PRO A 886 -25.75 18.42 27.29
N ARG A 887 -25.51 19.64 26.77
CA ARG A 887 -25.90 20.93 27.39
C ARG A 887 -25.16 21.29 28.70
N SER A 888 -24.10 20.58 29.05
CA SER A 888 -23.23 21.00 30.17
C SER A 888 -22.41 22.25 29.80
N ALA A 889 -22.05 23.05 30.81
CA ALA A 889 -21.18 24.21 30.62
C ALA A 889 -19.81 23.81 30.07
N SER A 890 -19.28 22.64 30.46
CA SER A 890 -18.00 22.13 29.97
C SER A 890 -18.04 21.74 28.50
N LYS A 891 -19.10 21.05 28.06
CA LYS A 891 -19.26 20.75 26.63
C LYS A 891 -19.31 22.03 25.80
N ALA A 892 -20.16 22.97 26.21
CA ALA A 892 -20.32 24.25 25.51
C ALA A 892 -19.01 25.06 25.47
N LEU A 893 -18.23 25.07 26.56
CA LEU A 893 -16.92 25.72 26.60
C LEU A 893 -15.94 25.09 25.61
N VAL A 894 -15.79 23.76 25.65
CA VAL A 894 -14.83 23.04 24.79
C VAL A 894 -15.17 23.23 23.32
N GLU A 895 -16.46 23.17 22.96
CA GLU A 895 -16.95 23.47 21.60
C GLU A 895 -16.68 24.92 21.20
N GLN A 896 -16.99 25.88 22.09
CA GLN A 896 -16.74 27.30 21.83
C GLN A 896 -15.25 27.59 21.61
N VAL A 897 -14.38 27.00 22.42
CA VAL A 897 -12.93 27.18 22.30
C VAL A 897 -12.41 26.56 21.01
N ARG A 898 -12.84 25.34 20.68
CA ARG A 898 -12.53 24.65 19.42
C ARG A 898 -12.81 25.54 18.20
N ASP A 899 -13.95 26.23 18.22
CA ASP A 899 -14.40 27.05 17.08
C ASP A 899 -13.68 28.40 16.98
N ASP A 900 -13.06 28.90 18.06
CA ASP A 900 -12.35 30.19 18.10
C ASP A 900 -10.84 30.08 17.84
N VAL A 901 -10.23 28.92 18.10
CA VAL A 901 -8.77 28.78 18.02
C VAL A 901 -8.23 28.41 16.64
N TRP A 902 -6.98 28.83 16.41
CA TRP A 902 -6.12 28.33 15.35
C TRP A 902 -5.10 27.36 15.93
N LEU A 903 -4.89 26.24 15.25
CA LEU A 903 -3.70 25.42 15.43
C LEU A 903 -2.57 26.03 14.62
N VAL A 904 -1.43 26.32 15.25
CA VAL A 904 -0.28 26.96 14.59
C VAL A 904 1.00 26.24 14.95
N ASN A 905 1.75 25.85 13.93
CA ASN A 905 3.12 25.36 14.03
C ASN A 905 4.09 26.46 13.56
N VAL A 906 5.10 26.78 14.36
CA VAL A 906 6.15 27.75 14.03
C VAL A 906 7.51 27.09 14.17
N ILE A 907 8.30 27.15 13.10
CA ILE A 907 9.65 26.61 12.99
C ILE A 907 10.63 27.77 12.86
N TYR A 908 11.65 27.80 13.71
CA TYR A 908 12.72 28.79 13.63
C TYR A 908 13.97 28.18 12.98
N HIS A 909 14.47 28.78 11.90
CA HIS A 909 15.55 28.19 11.11
C HIS A 909 16.95 28.42 11.69
N GLY A 910 17.11 29.44 12.53
CA GLY A 910 18.35 29.72 13.26
C GLY A 910 18.63 28.72 14.38
N PHE A 911 18.94 27.46 14.05
CA PHE A 911 19.16 26.38 15.04
C PHE A 911 20.35 26.62 16.00
N LYS A 912 21.24 27.57 15.68
CA LYS A 912 22.31 28.00 16.58
C LYS A 912 21.86 29.04 17.61
N GLU A 913 20.71 29.65 17.41
CA GLU A 913 20.12 30.66 18.27
C GLU A 913 19.09 29.99 19.18
N THR A 914 19.56 29.43 20.30
CA THR A 914 18.74 28.58 21.16
C THR A 914 17.48 29.26 21.70
N GLU A 915 17.52 30.58 21.87
CA GLU A 915 16.38 31.39 22.33
C GLU A 915 15.64 32.13 21.20
N GLY A 916 16.01 31.93 19.92
CA GLY A 916 15.46 32.69 18.79
C GLY A 916 13.94 32.58 18.67
N LEU A 917 13.42 31.35 18.65
CA LEU A 917 11.98 31.07 18.63
C LEU A 917 11.25 31.66 19.84
N TRP A 918 11.83 31.54 21.04
CA TRP A 918 11.15 31.94 22.26
C TRP A 918 11.12 33.45 22.42
N ASN A 919 12.21 34.13 22.06
CA ASN A 919 12.25 35.60 22.00
C ASN A 919 11.25 36.14 20.98
N LEU A 920 11.04 35.43 19.87
CA LEU A 920 10.04 35.76 18.87
C LEU A 920 8.60 35.63 19.42
N LEU A 921 8.28 34.60 20.19
CA LEU A 921 6.90 34.36 20.62
C LEU A 921 6.54 35.05 21.95
N LEU A 922 7.53 35.33 22.81
CA LEU A 922 7.30 35.88 24.14
C LEU A 922 7.39 37.41 24.19
N ASN A 923 8.24 38.02 23.37
CA ASN A 923 8.39 39.48 23.23
C ASN A 923 7.63 40.00 22.01
#